data_AF-A0A822F531-F1
#
_entry.id   AF-A0A822F531-F1
#
_cell.length_a   1.000
_cell.length_b   1.000
_cell.length_c   1.000
_cell.angle_alpha   90.00
_cell.angle_beta   90.00
_cell.angle_gamma   90.00
#
_symmetry.space_group_name_H-M   'P 1'
#
loop_
_entity.id
_entity.type
_entity.pdbx_description
1 polymer ?
#
loop_
_entity_poly.entity_id
_entity_poly.type
_entity_poly.pdbx_seq_one_letter_code
_entity_poly.pdbx_strand_id
1 'polypeptide(L)'
;MAQSRIQLAKVQMEEYKALEDFEQIASPAQWSIHLVLKPKIKNWSTKNKNYQILSKRVELDMPPKFIEKVDFSFKVDESIISQDEAQATYNEMRQITKEFRTQAMKLYVQSAARENEILSNEITGIVERFPQENDDGFDAEPGFAAFKQYHELRQKRMKLETEQSMHFLFEQQVEGDTNNPEEEIIAPTVIQEHELLKLGPKFIFNDPKTAARRHTIELATLKRKIENCFLRKKVSPGRPLEQFMAELDVLLQTLHNVPTTIVNLNKDKTIGIQTNQNDIIELKNNITELINSQASQVNQFQIMNIVKVKKKKNYGRLVKRLRHKFKLANIILQKSEKSKVFHLGKVEDYRKKSLEYMEKTQAYKCLENEDPLPDLIQRTNKYLLDLRLAKWITQKQYELLSIKPNEVELAHLYYLPKAHKPDTPLRPIISGLKHPTNKISKFLDDLLRPLFDKMAQETTVTSGFELVKKLNEWSIVNMNQNNIFCTIDVIDLYTMIPQIEGVLSLKRMLDYLKLKKVGNLKIETIIRLSRFVMQNNYFSYDGQFYHQIRGGAMGSPLTLTMANCYMFFFERTIAKQIKNGGGLYFRYIDDLFIVINWPVRHLLKQIDRWNKLDENIQLRANIGSFTNFLDLYMENRDGTLFTTVYQKPSYEPYYLPFNSIHPSHMKKNIPFTMLLRAFRYCSTFQTYLDEREKLRMALLLNKYPNKIIEQQFNNVLLKFNINQPLTINNYDKYRQKVFDSPYKESTEIDYDKVLFIYFTYCSSMKMFPLKFHTLWSKYFGESPINEIMPILGTRNVKNLQRR
;
A
#
# COMPACT_ATOMS: atom_id res chain seq x y z
N MET A 1 -33.20 -42.78 21.22
CA MET A 1 -32.49 -41.56 21.69
C MET A 1 -31.97 -41.63 23.13
N ALA A 2 -32.77 -42.05 24.14
CA ALA A 2 -32.32 -42.09 25.55
C ALA A 2 -31.14 -43.04 25.83
N GLN A 3 -31.16 -44.26 25.28
CA GLN A 3 -30.05 -45.22 25.41
C GLN A 3 -28.72 -44.70 24.79
N SER A 4 -28.80 -44.03 23.64
CA SER A 4 -27.62 -43.41 23.00
C SER A 4 -27.05 -42.26 23.84
N ARG A 5 -27.90 -41.48 24.52
CA ARG A 5 -27.44 -40.43 25.45
C ARG A 5 -26.75 -41.01 26.68
N ILE A 6 -27.25 -42.12 27.21
CA ILE A 6 -26.63 -42.85 28.33
C ILE A 6 -25.26 -43.41 27.90
N GLN A 7 -25.17 -43.99 26.70
CA GLN A 7 -23.91 -44.51 26.17
C GLN A 7 -22.88 -43.41 25.92
N LEU A 8 -23.30 -42.26 25.38
CA LEU A 8 -22.42 -41.10 25.20
C LEU A 8 -21.91 -40.56 26.55
N ALA A 9 -22.77 -40.46 27.56
CA ALA A 9 -22.39 -40.02 28.90
C ALA A 9 -21.39 -40.99 29.56
N LYS A 10 -21.56 -42.31 29.38
CA LYS A 10 -20.58 -43.32 29.86
C LYS A 10 -19.21 -43.13 29.20
N VAL A 11 -19.16 -42.99 27.88
CA VAL A 11 -17.89 -42.78 27.16
C VAL A 11 -17.25 -41.42 27.50
N GLN A 12 -18.06 -40.39 27.77
CA GLN A 12 -17.56 -39.11 28.26
C GLN A 12 -16.89 -39.22 29.63
N MET A 13 -17.48 -40.00 30.54
CA MET A 13 -16.92 -40.26 31.86
C MET A 13 -15.63 -41.08 31.77
N GLU A 14 -15.61 -42.11 30.91
CA GLU A 14 -14.40 -42.92 30.63
C GLU A 14 -13.28 -42.09 30.00
N GLU A 15 -13.59 -41.22 29.03
CA GLU A 15 -12.61 -40.31 28.42
C GLU A 15 -12.05 -39.32 29.44
N TYR A 16 -12.91 -38.77 30.31
CA TYR A 16 -12.47 -37.84 31.34
C TYR A 16 -11.51 -38.51 32.33
N LYS A 17 -11.84 -39.74 32.76
CA LYS A 17 -10.96 -40.55 33.61
C LYS A 17 -9.63 -40.87 32.92
N ALA A 18 -9.66 -41.30 31.66
CA ALA A 18 -8.43 -41.57 30.89
C ALA A 18 -7.57 -40.31 30.67
N LEU A 19 -8.17 -39.11 30.64
CA LEU A 19 -7.42 -37.86 30.59
C LEU A 19 -6.72 -37.57 31.92
N GLU A 20 -7.40 -37.77 33.05
CA GLU A 20 -6.80 -37.62 34.37
C GLU A 20 -5.65 -38.61 34.57
N ASP A 21 -5.86 -39.87 34.18
CA ASP A 21 -4.82 -40.90 34.23
C ASP A 21 -3.62 -40.52 33.34
N PHE A 22 -3.87 -39.99 32.13
CA PHE A 22 -2.81 -39.49 31.25
C PHE A 22 -2.08 -38.27 31.85
N GLU A 23 -2.79 -37.32 32.46
CA GLU A 23 -2.18 -36.13 33.09
C GLU A 23 -1.24 -36.49 34.24
N GLN A 24 -1.54 -37.55 34.99
CA GLN A 24 -0.70 -38.02 36.10
C GLN A 24 0.59 -38.71 35.64
N ILE A 25 0.57 -39.35 34.46
CA ILE A 25 1.65 -40.24 33.99
C ILE A 25 2.46 -39.59 32.85
N ALA A 26 1.92 -38.58 32.14
CA ALA A 26 2.57 -37.96 30.99
C ALA A 26 3.80 -37.11 31.36
N SER A 27 4.86 -37.24 30.56
CA SER A 27 6.01 -36.33 30.68
C SER A 27 5.67 -34.89 30.22
N PRO A 28 6.42 -33.87 30.64
CA PRO A 28 6.20 -32.48 30.19
C PRO A 28 6.23 -32.30 28.67
N ALA A 29 7.05 -33.10 27.96
CA ALA A 29 7.12 -33.10 26.50
C ALA A 29 5.86 -33.72 25.87
N GLN A 30 5.41 -34.87 26.39
CA GLN A 30 4.19 -35.55 25.95
C GLN A 30 2.94 -34.67 26.21
N TRP A 31 2.87 -34.02 27.36
CA TRP A 31 1.80 -33.07 27.68
C TRP A 31 1.80 -31.84 26.77
N SER A 32 2.99 -31.33 26.42
CA SER A 32 3.13 -30.21 25.47
C SER A 32 2.61 -30.57 24.08
N ILE A 33 2.85 -31.79 23.61
CA ILE A 33 2.30 -32.30 22.34
C ILE A 33 0.77 -32.42 22.43
N HIS A 34 0.24 -32.95 23.54
CA HIS A 34 -1.21 -32.99 23.79
C HIS A 34 -1.85 -31.58 23.72
N LEU A 35 -1.22 -30.56 24.31
CA LEU A 35 -1.73 -29.18 24.27
C LEU A 35 -1.79 -28.60 22.85
N VAL A 36 -0.86 -28.98 21.98
CA VAL A 36 -0.86 -28.60 20.55
C VAL A 36 -1.94 -29.38 19.78
N LEU A 37 -2.15 -30.65 20.11
CA LEU A 37 -3.08 -31.54 19.42
C LEU A 37 -4.55 -31.28 19.81
N LYS A 38 -4.82 -30.92 21.08
CA LYS A 38 -6.14 -30.64 21.64
C LYS A 38 -7.01 -29.67 20.81
N PRO A 39 -6.53 -28.49 20.38
CA PRO A 39 -7.31 -27.59 19.52
C PRO A 39 -7.47 -28.11 18.10
N LYS A 40 -6.49 -28.85 17.56
CA LYS A 40 -6.55 -29.44 16.20
C LYS A 40 -7.62 -30.53 16.12
N ILE A 41 -7.65 -31.46 17.07
CA ILE A 41 -8.67 -32.51 17.16
C ILE A 41 -10.08 -31.93 17.32
N LYS A 42 -10.24 -30.89 18.15
CA LYS A 42 -11.56 -30.22 18.30
C LYS A 42 -12.05 -29.63 16.99
N ASN A 43 -11.14 -29.02 16.22
CA ASN A 43 -11.45 -28.44 14.92
C ASN A 43 -11.76 -29.53 13.88
N TRP A 44 -10.94 -30.59 13.81
CA TRP A 44 -11.18 -31.76 12.97
C TRP A 44 -12.54 -32.40 13.28
N SER A 45 -12.86 -32.67 14.55
CA SER A 45 -14.13 -33.24 14.98
C SER A 45 -15.34 -32.40 14.52
N THR A 46 -15.27 -31.08 14.69
CA THR A 46 -16.33 -30.18 14.25
C THR A 46 -16.51 -30.24 12.73
N LYS A 47 -15.41 -30.30 11.97
CA LYS A 47 -15.44 -30.38 10.51
C LYS A 47 -15.89 -31.75 10.01
N ASN A 48 -15.41 -32.84 10.60
CA ASN A 48 -15.81 -34.20 10.28
C ASN A 48 -17.31 -34.39 10.53
N LYS A 49 -17.81 -33.93 11.68
CA LYS A 49 -19.24 -33.92 11.98
C LYS A 49 -20.04 -33.15 10.93
N ASN A 50 -19.60 -31.94 10.58
CA ASN A 50 -20.26 -31.16 9.54
C ASN A 50 -20.22 -31.87 8.18
N TYR A 51 -19.08 -32.44 7.80
CA TYR A 51 -18.92 -33.21 6.56
C TYR A 51 -19.88 -34.39 6.50
N GLN A 52 -19.95 -35.22 7.55
CA GLN A 52 -20.86 -36.38 7.59
C GLN A 52 -22.33 -35.95 7.55
N ILE A 53 -22.70 -34.88 8.26
CA ILE A 53 -24.05 -34.29 8.20
C ILE A 53 -24.38 -33.81 6.78
N LEU A 54 -23.42 -33.20 6.08
CA LEU A 54 -23.62 -32.71 4.72
C LEU A 54 -23.69 -33.86 3.71
N SER A 55 -22.86 -34.89 3.86
CA SER A 55 -22.91 -36.11 3.03
C SER A 55 -24.27 -36.77 3.15
N LYS A 56 -24.76 -36.98 4.39
CA LYS A 56 -26.09 -37.55 4.60
C LYS A 56 -27.21 -36.68 4.06
N ARG A 57 -27.08 -35.36 4.09
CA ARG A 57 -28.06 -34.47 3.46
C ARG A 57 -28.09 -34.60 1.94
N VAL A 58 -26.95 -34.85 1.29
CA VAL A 58 -26.91 -35.19 -0.15
C VAL A 58 -27.63 -36.51 -0.39
N GLU A 59 -27.30 -37.54 0.40
CA GLU A 59 -27.92 -38.87 0.27
C GLU A 59 -29.44 -38.83 0.47
N LEU A 60 -29.92 -37.96 1.37
CA LEU A 60 -31.34 -37.79 1.67
C LEU A 60 -32.04 -36.71 0.83
N ASP A 61 -31.38 -36.21 -0.24
CA ASP A 61 -31.85 -35.13 -1.13
C ASP A 61 -32.39 -33.88 -0.40
N MET A 62 -31.81 -33.60 0.77
CA MET A 62 -32.22 -32.49 1.63
C MET A 62 -31.46 -31.21 1.28
N PRO A 63 -32.13 -30.05 1.22
CA PRO A 63 -31.46 -28.78 0.96
C PRO A 63 -30.45 -28.43 2.08
N PRO A 64 -29.37 -27.71 1.74
CA PRO A 64 -28.43 -27.22 2.75
C PRO A 64 -29.10 -26.20 3.65
N LYS A 65 -28.90 -26.29 4.98
CA LYS A 65 -29.47 -25.33 5.96
C LYS A 65 -29.13 -23.86 5.68
N PHE A 66 -28.04 -23.60 4.95
CA PHE A 66 -27.64 -22.24 4.56
C PHE A 66 -28.22 -21.77 3.21
N ILE A 67 -28.82 -22.69 2.45
CA ILE A 67 -29.56 -22.44 1.19
C ILE A 67 -31.07 -22.65 1.43
N GLU A 68 -31.59 -22.41 2.65
CA GLU A 68 -33.05 -22.35 2.87
C GLU A 68 -33.69 -21.12 2.22
N LYS A 69 -32.89 -20.09 1.90
CA LYS A 69 -33.35 -18.78 1.40
C LYS A 69 -33.15 -18.54 -0.09
N VAL A 70 -32.53 -19.47 -0.82
CA VAL A 70 -32.46 -19.37 -2.28
C VAL A 70 -33.69 -20.09 -2.81
N ASP A 71 -34.83 -19.44 -2.62
CA ASP A 71 -36.01 -19.75 -3.40
C ASP A 71 -35.86 -18.97 -4.70
N PHE A 72 -35.62 -19.68 -5.79
CA PHE A 72 -35.70 -19.04 -7.09
C PHE A 72 -37.17 -18.89 -7.45
N SER A 73 -37.86 -17.97 -6.78
CA SER A 73 -39.23 -17.63 -7.11
C SER A 73 -39.22 -16.89 -8.44
N PHE A 74 -39.32 -17.64 -9.53
CA PHE A 74 -39.53 -17.08 -10.86
C PHE A 74 -41.03 -16.90 -11.06
N LYS A 75 -41.42 -15.83 -11.75
CA LYS A 75 -42.76 -15.68 -12.31
C LYS A 75 -42.61 -15.60 -13.80
N VAL A 76 -43.20 -16.55 -14.49
CA VAL A 76 -43.34 -16.49 -15.94
C VAL A 76 -44.55 -15.59 -16.21
N ASP A 77 -44.40 -14.67 -17.17
CA ASP A 77 -45.49 -13.78 -17.56
C ASP A 77 -46.49 -14.58 -18.41
N GLU A 78 -47.57 -15.02 -17.76
CA GLU A 78 -48.62 -15.85 -18.35
C GLU A 78 -49.43 -15.11 -19.42
N SER A 79 -49.21 -13.81 -19.63
CA SER A 79 -49.84 -13.05 -20.71
C SER A 79 -49.22 -13.30 -22.09
N ILE A 80 -48.04 -13.94 -22.14
CA ILE A 80 -47.23 -14.08 -23.35
C ILE A 80 -47.05 -15.54 -23.81
N ILE A 81 -47.46 -16.51 -22.99
CA ILE A 81 -47.37 -17.95 -23.26
C ILE A 81 -48.62 -18.68 -22.75
N SER A 82 -48.94 -19.86 -23.28
CA SER A 82 -50.09 -20.63 -22.83
C SER A 82 -49.90 -21.17 -21.40
N GLN A 83 -51.00 -21.49 -20.72
CA GLN A 83 -50.97 -21.94 -19.32
C GLN A 83 -50.21 -23.27 -19.16
N ASP A 84 -50.31 -24.16 -20.16
CA ASP A 84 -49.57 -25.43 -20.19
C ASP A 84 -48.06 -25.21 -20.41
N GLU A 85 -47.67 -24.25 -21.25
CA GLU A 85 -46.26 -23.88 -21.45
C GLU A 85 -45.66 -23.18 -20.22
N ALA A 86 -46.45 -22.34 -19.54
CA ALA A 86 -46.03 -21.72 -18.29
C ALA A 86 -45.79 -22.80 -17.22
N GLN A 87 -46.70 -23.77 -17.08
CA GLN A 87 -46.57 -24.87 -16.13
C GLN A 87 -45.39 -25.78 -16.47
N ALA A 88 -45.16 -26.09 -17.75
CA ALA A 88 -43.97 -26.82 -18.20
C ALA A 88 -42.68 -26.07 -17.85
N THR A 89 -42.64 -24.76 -18.08
CA THR A 89 -41.49 -23.89 -17.74
C THR A 89 -41.26 -23.85 -16.23
N TYR A 90 -42.31 -23.75 -15.42
CA TYR A 90 -42.19 -23.81 -13.96
C TYR A 90 -41.65 -25.16 -13.49
N ASN A 91 -42.08 -26.27 -14.10
CA ASN A 91 -41.58 -27.61 -13.78
C ASN A 91 -40.10 -27.77 -14.16
N GLU A 92 -39.70 -27.27 -15.34
CA GLU A 92 -38.31 -27.27 -15.80
C GLU A 92 -37.42 -26.39 -14.91
N MET A 93 -37.89 -25.22 -14.51
CA MET A 93 -37.17 -24.35 -13.56
C MET A 93 -37.06 -24.96 -12.16
N ARG A 94 -38.08 -25.69 -11.70
CA ARG A 94 -38.03 -26.43 -10.43
C ARG A 94 -37.01 -27.57 -10.52
N GLN A 95 -36.95 -28.27 -11.64
CA GLN A 95 -35.95 -29.30 -11.92
C GLN A 95 -34.52 -28.73 -11.97
N ILE A 96 -34.30 -27.62 -12.67
CA ILE A 96 -33.01 -26.92 -12.71
C ILE A 96 -32.59 -26.43 -11.31
N THR A 97 -33.55 -25.91 -10.53
CA THR A 97 -33.28 -25.48 -9.14
C THR A 97 -32.89 -26.66 -8.27
N LYS A 98 -33.54 -27.81 -8.45
CA LYS A 98 -33.20 -29.07 -7.77
C LYS A 98 -31.79 -29.52 -8.16
N GLU A 99 -31.48 -29.62 -9.45
CA GLU A 99 -30.16 -30.00 -9.96
C GLU A 99 -29.06 -29.06 -9.48
N PHE A 100 -29.31 -27.74 -9.48
CA PHE A 100 -28.37 -26.75 -8.95
C PHE A 100 -28.10 -26.95 -7.46
N ARG A 101 -29.15 -27.17 -6.64
CA ARG A 101 -29.01 -27.46 -5.21
C ARG A 101 -28.19 -28.74 -4.99
N THR A 102 -28.45 -29.79 -5.77
CA THR A 102 -27.72 -31.06 -5.71
C THR A 102 -26.25 -30.87 -6.10
N GLN A 103 -25.94 -30.18 -7.21
CA GLN A 103 -24.56 -29.95 -7.65
C GLN A 103 -23.78 -29.04 -6.68
N ALA A 104 -24.39 -27.95 -6.21
CA ALA A 104 -23.78 -27.05 -5.25
C ALA A 104 -23.47 -27.78 -3.93
N MET A 105 -24.36 -28.67 -3.50
CA MET A 105 -24.13 -29.50 -2.33
C MET A 105 -23.02 -30.53 -2.57
N LYS A 106 -23.00 -31.23 -3.70
CA LYS A 106 -21.92 -32.18 -4.08
C LYS A 106 -20.54 -31.50 -4.02
N LEU A 107 -20.40 -30.31 -4.61
CA LEU A 107 -19.14 -29.54 -4.57
C LEU A 107 -18.73 -29.11 -3.16
N TYR A 108 -19.72 -28.71 -2.34
CA TYR A 108 -19.45 -28.31 -0.96
C TYR A 108 -19.01 -29.49 -0.10
N VAL A 109 -19.64 -30.65 -0.26
CA VAL A 109 -19.25 -31.91 0.39
C VAL A 109 -17.83 -32.31 -0.02
N GLN A 110 -17.47 -32.21 -1.30
CA GLN A 110 -16.10 -32.50 -1.77
C GLN A 110 -15.04 -31.56 -1.18
N SER A 111 -15.35 -30.27 -1.03
CA SER A 111 -14.44 -29.33 -0.38
C SER A 111 -14.28 -29.65 1.11
N ALA A 112 -15.38 -29.99 1.79
CA ALA A 112 -15.35 -30.37 3.19
C ALA A 112 -14.59 -31.68 3.42
N ALA A 113 -14.71 -32.66 2.52
CA ALA A 113 -13.96 -33.91 2.53
C ALA A 113 -12.44 -33.66 2.51
N ARG A 114 -11.96 -32.84 1.55
CA ARG A 114 -10.53 -32.51 1.42
C ARG A 114 -9.96 -31.81 2.65
N GLU A 115 -10.69 -30.83 3.20
CA GLU A 115 -10.24 -30.16 4.42
C GLU A 115 -10.18 -31.10 5.62
N ASN A 116 -11.11 -32.07 5.68
CA ASN A 116 -11.14 -33.07 6.73
C ASN A 116 -10.00 -34.07 6.60
N GLU A 117 -9.69 -34.51 5.38
CA GLU A 117 -8.57 -35.40 5.04
C GLU A 117 -7.22 -34.77 5.41
N ILE A 118 -6.97 -33.51 5.02
CA ILE A 118 -5.73 -32.80 5.38
C ILE A 118 -5.55 -32.74 6.90
N LEU A 119 -6.61 -32.39 7.63
CA LEU A 119 -6.55 -32.33 9.09
C LEU A 119 -6.38 -33.71 9.72
N SER A 120 -6.98 -34.75 9.13
CA SER A 120 -6.81 -36.13 9.55
C SER A 120 -5.34 -36.54 9.41
N ASN A 121 -4.73 -36.30 8.25
CA ASN A 121 -3.33 -36.62 7.98
C ASN A 121 -2.37 -35.85 8.91
N GLU A 122 -2.65 -34.58 9.19
CA GLU A 122 -1.88 -33.81 10.17
C GLU A 122 -2.00 -34.37 11.60
N ILE A 123 -3.18 -34.82 12.00
CA ILE A 123 -3.40 -35.41 13.33
C ILE A 123 -2.67 -36.76 13.40
N THR A 124 -2.82 -37.62 12.40
CA THR A 124 -2.12 -38.92 12.32
C THR A 124 -0.60 -38.72 12.39
N GLY A 125 -0.03 -37.79 11.61
CA GLY A 125 1.40 -37.52 11.64
C GLY A 125 1.91 -36.94 12.96
N ILE A 126 1.07 -36.27 13.76
CA ILE A 126 1.43 -35.84 15.12
C ILE A 126 1.38 -37.02 16.11
N VAL A 127 0.41 -37.92 15.95
CA VAL A 127 0.27 -39.13 16.78
C VAL A 127 1.41 -40.12 16.50
N GLU A 128 1.79 -40.31 15.23
CA GLU A 128 2.91 -41.17 14.83
C GLU A 128 4.28 -40.66 15.31
N ARG A 129 4.42 -39.34 15.50
CA ARG A 129 5.63 -38.70 16.03
C ARG A 129 5.54 -38.47 17.54
N PHE A 130 4.55 -39.06 18.20
CA PHE A 130 4.45 -38.98 19.65
C PHE A 130 5.62 -39.78 20.25
N PRO A 131 6.35 -39.24 21.24
CA PRO A 131 7.55 -39.89 21.77
C PRO A 131 7.24 -41.30 22.30
N GLN A 132 7.88 -42.32 21.72
CA GLN A 132 7.86 -43.72 22.15
C GLN A 132 9.30 -44.16 22.42
N GLU A 133 9.55 -44.57 23.66
CA GLU A 133 10.82 -45.07 24.22
C GLU A 133 12.07 -44.17 24.12
N ASN A 134 12.92 -44.35 25.12
CA ASN A 134 13.90 -43.39 25.63
C ASN A 134 15.34 -43.82 25.29
N ASP A 135 16.19 -42.85 24.95
CA ASP A 135 17.64 -42.92 25.26
C ASP A 135 17.93 -42.61 26.74
N ASP A 136 16.94 -42.13 27.51
CA ASP A 136 17.13 -41.57 28.87
C ASP A 136 16.34 -42.25 30.02
N GLY A 137 16.08 -43.56 29.95
CA GLY A 137 15.82 -44.38 31.16
C GLY A 137 14.56 -44.14 32.01
N PHE A 138 13.54 -43.42 31.53
CA PHE A 138 12.19 -43.44 32.13
C PHE A 138 11.25 -44.39 31.37
N ASP A 139 10.38 -45.14 32.04
CA ASP A 139 9.38 -45.97 31.35
C ASP A 139 8.36 -45.08 30.62
N ALA A 140 8.55 -44.86 29.31
CA ALA A 140 7.72 -44.00 28.47
C ALA A 140 6.49 -44.73 27.88
N GLU A 141 6.44 -46.05 28.02
CA GLU A 141 5.38 -46.93 27.54
C GLU A 141 4.01 -46.65 28.21
N PRO A 142 3.91 -46.44 29.54
CA PRO A 142 2.64 -46.16 30.21
C PRO A 142 2.02 -44.82 29.78
N GLY A 143 2.85 -43.78 29.56
CA GLY A 143 2.40 -42.46 29.13
C GLY A 143 1.88 -42.47 27.69
N PHE A 144 2.52 -43.21 26.78
CA PHE A 144 2.02 -43.40 25.42
C PHE A 144 0.76 -44.27 25.40
N ALA A 145 0.69 -45.33 26.20
CA ALA A 145 -0.49 -46.19 26.32
C ALA A 145 -1.70 -45.39 26.86
N ALA A 146 -1.51 -44.57 27.91
CA ALA A 146 -2.54 -43.70 28.46
C ALA A 146 -2.97 -42.62 27.45
N PHE A 147 -2.02 -42.02 26.72
CA PHE A 147 -2.32 -41.09 25.63
C PHE A 147 -3.18 -41.74 24.55
N LYS A 148 -2.78 -42.93 24.08
CA LYS A 148 -3.47 -43.68 23.04
C LYS A 148 -4.88 -44.07 23.49
N GLN A 149 -5.03 -44.60 24.71
CA GLN A 149 -6.33 -44.95 25.29
C GLN A 149 -7.25 -43.73 25.41
N TYR A 150 -6.74 -42.60 25.92
CA TYR A 150 -7.48 -41.34 25.97
C TYR A 150 -7.93 -40.89 24.57
N HIS A 151 -7.04 -40.97 23.58
CA HIS A 151 -7.35 -40.57 22.21
C HIS A 151 -8.36 -41.50 21.53
N GLU A 152 -8.29 -42.80 21.76
CA GLU A 152 -9.26 -43.78 21.26
C GLU A 152 -10.65 -43.55 21.85
N LEU A 153 -10.75 -43.34 23.18
CA LEU A 153 -12.01 -43.01 23.84
C LEU A 153 -12.58 -41.68 23.33
N ARG A 154 -11.72 -40.70 23.10
CA ARG A 154 -12.11 -39.41 22.53
C ARG A 154 -12.62 -39.52 21.09
N GLN A 155 -12.00 -40.35 20.26
CA GLN A 155 -12.50 -40.66 18.92
C GLN A 155 -13.86 -41.39 18.98
N LYS A 156 -14.00 -42.36 19.89
CA LYS A 156 -15.25 -43.10 20.13
C LYS A 156 -16.39 -42.16 20.56
N ARG A 157 -16.13 -41.23 21.49
CA ARG A 157 -17.09 -40.18 21.87
C ARG A 157 -17.54 -39.38 20.65
N MET A 158 -16.58 -38.91 19.85
CA MET A 158 -16.87 -38.06 18.68
C MET A 158 -17.67 -38.79 17.60
N LYS A 159 -17.44 -40.09 17.41
CA LYS A 159 -18.26 -40.94 16.54
C LYS A 159 -19.71 -40.99 17.03
N LEU A 160 -19.92 -41.28 18.32
CA LEU A 160 -21.25 -41.31 18.94
C LEU A 160 -21.98 -39.95 18.87
N GLU A 161 -21.27 -38.83 19.06
CA GLU A 161 -21.84 -37.47 18.92
C GLU A 161 -22.27 -37.17 17.48
N THR A 162 -21.57 -37.75 16.50
CA THR A 162 -21.90 -37.61 15.09
C THR A 162 -23.12 -38.46 14.75
N GLU A 163 -23.15 -39.73 15.17
CA GLU A 163 -24.30 -40.64 15.02
C GLU A 163 -25.59 -40.06 15.63
N GLN A 164 -25.52 -39.48 16.84
CA GLN A 164 -26.66 -38.79 17.44
C GLN A 164 -27.18 -37.61 16.60
N SER A 165 -26.28 -36.88 15.94
CA SER A 165 -26.65 -35.74 15.11
C SER A 165 -27.26 -36.17 13.78
N MET A 166 -26.95 -37.38 13.33
CA MET A 166 -27.48 -37.99 12.11
C MET A 166 -28.89 -38.56 12.33
N HIS A 167 -29.18 -39.08 13.52
CA HIS A 167 -30.54 -39.51 13.90
C HIS A 167 -31.58 -38.39 13.72
N PHE A 168 -31.21 -37.14 14.01
CA PHE A 168 -32.08 -35.97 13.80
C PHE A 168 -32.37 -35.69 12.31
N LEU A 169 -31.50 -36.10 11.40
CA LEU A 169 -31.73 -35.95 9.95
C LEU A 169 -32.68 -37.02 9.41
N PHE A 170 -32.61 -38.25 9.93
CA PHE A 170 -33.55 -39.31 9.59
C PHE A 170 -34.96 -39.02 10.11
N GLU A 171 -35.10 -38.39 11.29
CA GLU A 171 -36.39 -37.88 11.77
C GLU A 171 -36.97 -36.78 10.85
N GLN A 172 -36.12 -35.97 10.20
CA GLN A 172 -36.55 -34.98 9.21
C GLN A 172 -36.99 -35.59 7.86
N GLN A 173 -36.70 -36.87 7.62
CA GLN A 173 -37.03 -37.56 6.36
C GLN A 173 -38.46 -38.14 6.34
N VAL A 174 -39.10 -38.34 7.49
CA VAL A 174 -40.44 -38.99 7.59
C VAL A 174 -41.56 -38.14 6.96
N GLU A 175 -41.28 -36.91 6.52
CA GLU A 175 -42.22 -36.02 5.83
C GLU A 175 -41.92 -35.80 4.32
N GLY A 176 -40.99 -36.52 3.69
CA GLY A 176 -40.63 -36.26 2.29
C GLY A 176 -40.09 -37.46 1.49
N ASP A 177 -40.68 -37.63 0.31
CA ASP A 177 -40.63 -38.75 -0.64
C ASP A 177 -39.24 -39.30 -1.05
N THR A 178 -39.22 -40.60 -1.36
CA THR A 178 -38.04 -41.44 -1.67
C THR A 178 -37.73 -41.53 -3.17
N ASN A 179 -36.43 -41.44 -3.54
CA ASN A 179 -35.68 -42.24 -4.54
C ASN A 179 -34.69 -41.41 -5.39
N ASN A 180 -33.38 -41.71 -5.30
CA ASN A 180 -32.49 -41.87 -6.46
C ASN A 180 -31.11 -42.43 -6.06
N PRO A 181 -30.38 -43.10 -6.99
CA PRO A 181 -29.23 -43.95 -6.66
C PRO A 181 -27.89 -43.19 -6.54
N GLU A 182 -26.96 -43.80 -5.80
CA GLU A 182 -25.60 -43.31 -5.53
C GLU A 182 -24.71 -43.31 -6.78
N GLU A 183 -24.10 -42.16 -7.12
CA GLU A 183 -22.99 -42.07 -8.10
C GLU A 183 -21.69 -41.69 -7.39
N GLU A 184 -20.64 -42.49 -7.60
CA GLU A 184 -19.29 -42.30 -7.09
C GLU A 184 -18.57 -41.16 -7.85
N ILE A 185 -18.07 -40.14 -7.14
CA ILE A 185 -17.49 -38.95 -7.77
C ILE A 185 -15.96 -38.99 -7.73
N ILE A 186 -15.33 -39.11 -8.90
CA ILE A 186 -13.87 -39.05 -9.09
C ILE A 186 -13.40 -37.58 -9.19
N ALA A 187 -12.27 -37.26 -8.57
CA ALA A 187 -11.73 -35.90 -8.48
C ALA A 187 -11.02 -35.43 -9.78
N PRO A 188 -11.16 -34.15 -10.19
CA PRO A 188 -10.43 -33.56 -11.31
C PRO A 188 -8.96 -33.25 -10.99
N THR A 189 -8.10 -33.21 -12.01
CA THR A 189 -6.63 -33.07 -11.86
C THR A 189 -6.15 -31.61 -11.73
N VAL A 190 -4.96 -31.43 -11.15
CA VAL A 190 -4.29 -30.13 -10.83
C VAL A 190 -4.22 -29.14 -12.01
N ILE A 191 -4.23 -29.64 -13.25
CA ILE A 191 -4.21 -28.82 -14.47
C ILE A 191 -5.56 -28.11 -14.68
N GLN A 192 -6.68 -28.76 -14.36
CA GLN A 192 -8.02 -28.15 -14.41
C GLN A 192 -8.21 -27.13 -13.29
N GLU A 193 -7.51 -27.29 -12.16
CA GLU A 193 -7.46 -26.31 -11.06
C GLU A 193 -6.67 -25.03 -11.45
N HIS A 194 -5.67 -25.17 -12.32
CA HIS A 194 -4.84 -24.05 -12.79
C HIS A 194 -5.57 -23.14 -13.80
N GLU A 195 -6.53 -23.69 -14.55
CA GLU A 195 -7.42 -22.93 -15.46
C GLU A 195 -8.40 -22.06 -14.66
N LEU A 196 -8.99 -22.59 -13.58
CA LEU A 196 -9.92 -21.86 -12.69
C LEU A 196 -9.24 -20.72 -11.90
N LEU A 197 -7.94 -20.84 -11.61
CA LEU A 197 -7.15 -19.82 -10.91
C LEU A 197 -6.73 -18.62 -11.80
N LYS A 198 -6.98 -18.66 -13.12
CA LYS A 198 -6.73 -17.52 -14.03
C LYS A 198 -7.75 -16.38 -13.89
N LEU A 199 -8.86 -16.58 -13.18
CA LEU A 199 -9.97 -15.62 -13.04
C LEU A 199 -9.79 -14.65 -11.85
N GLY A 200 -8.69 -13.89 -11.85
CA GLY A 200 -8.39 -12.84 -10.86
C GLY A 200 -9.39 -11.65 -10.83
N PRO A 201 -9.28 -10.76 -9.81
CA PRO A 201 -10.43 -10.10 -9.19
C PRO A 201 -10.87 -8.80 -9.88
N LYS A 202 -12.17 -8.69 -10.16
CA LYS A 202 -12.89 -7.42 -10.42
C LYS A 202 -14.14 -7.36 -9.53
N PHE A 203 -14.61 -6.15 -9.26
CA PHE A 203 -15.89 -5.79 -8.65
C PHE A 203 -15.97 -5.75 -7.11
N ILE A 204 -15.65 -4.57 -6.59
CA ILE A 204 -16.35 -3.96 -5.45
C ILE A 204 -17.01 -2.69 -6.04
N PHE A 205 -18.15 -2.26 -5.48
CA PHE A 205 -18.95 -1.06 -5.77
C PHE A 205 -20.19 -1.29 -6.66
N ASN A 206 -21.32 -1.56 -6.01
CA ASN A 206 -22.67 -1.29 -6.51
C ASN A 206 -23.58 -0.91 -5.33
N ASP A 207 -23.43 0.31 -4.79
CA ASP A 207 -24.60 1.02 -4.26
C ASP A 207 -25.01 2.05 -5.33
N PRO A 208 -26.14 1.85 -6.03
CA PRO A 208 -26.62 2.74 -7.09
C PRO A 208 -26.78 4.20 -6.64
N LYS A 209 -27.17 4.43 -5.38
CA LYS A 209 -27.36 5.79 -4.84
C LYS A 209 -26.03 6.53 -4.69
N THR A 210 -25.00 5.84 -4.21
CA THR A 210 -23.64 6.41 -4.09
C THR A 210 -22.98 6.63 -5.46
N ALA A 211 -23.25 5.76 -6.45
CA ALA A 211 -22.78 5.93 -7.82
C ALA A 211 -23.42 7.14 -8.51
N ALA A 212 -24.76 7.25 -8.47
CA ALA A 212 -25.49 8.36 -9.07
C ALA A 212 -25.10 9.73 -8.48
N ARG A 213 -24.97 9.85 -7.15
CA ARG A 213 -24.56 11.11 -6.50
C ARG A 213 -23.14 11.54 -6.89
N ARG A 214 -22.23 10.59 -7.12
CA ARG A 214 -20.85 10.89 -7.56
C ARG A 214 -20.78 11.27 -9.02
N HIS A 215 -21.54 10.58 -9.87
CA HIS A 215 -21.69 10.86 -11.29
C HIS A 215 -22.10 12.33 -11.55
N THR A 216 -23.14 12.81 -10.86
CA THR A 216 -23.58 14.21 -10.95
C THR A 216 -22.50 15.21 -10.50
N ILE A 217 -21.76 14.90 -9.43
CA ILE A 217 -20.69 15.78 -8.92
C ILE A 217 -19.51 15.84 -9.91
N GLU A 218 -19.14 14.73 -10.53
CA GLU A 218 -18.02 14.66 -11.47
C GLU A 218 -18.33 15.42 -12.76
N LEU A 219 -19.54 15.26 -13.32
CA LEU A 219 -20.01 16.06 -14.45
C LEU A 219 -20.08 17.56 -14.13
N ALA A 220 -20.66 17.93 -12.98
CA ALA A 220 -20.70 19.34 -12.57
C ALA A 220 -19.30 19.95 -12.37
N THR A 221 -18.36 19.16 -11.87
CA THR A 221 -16.96 19.59 -11.70
C THR A 221 -16.27 19.78 -13.05
N LEU A 222 -16.50 18.87 -14.01
CA LEU A 222 -15.96 18.98 -15.35
C LEU A 222 -16.54 20.19 -16.09
N LYS A 223 -17.86 20.38 -16.04
CA LYS A 223 -18.53 21.55 -16.62
C LYS A 223 -17.89 22.86 -16.15
N ARG A 224 -17.77 23.04 -14.83
CA ARG A 224 -17.09 24.21 -14.24
C ARG A 224 -15.66 24.39 -14.71
N LYS A 225 -14.91 23.31 -14.89
CA LYS A 225 -13.53 23.40 -15.38
C LYS A 225 -13.46 23.88 -16.82
N ILE A 226 -14.33 23.37 -17.69
CA ILE A 226 -14.40 23.80 -19.09
C ILE A 226 -14.88 25.26 -19.18
N GLU A 227 -15.91 25.64 -18.42
CA GLU A 227 -16.37 27.04 -18.32
C GLU A 227 -15.25 27.99 -17.91
N ASN A 228 -14.42 27.59 -16.93
CA ASN A 228 -13.26 28.37 -16.53
C ASN A 228 -12.20 28.51 -17.64
N CYS A 229 -12.02 27.52 -18.50
CA CYS A 229 -11.13 27.60 -19.66
C CYS A 229 -11.64 28.63 -20.67
N PHE A 230 -12.95 28.60 -20.98
CA PHE A 230 -13.60 29.59 -21.84
C PHE A 230 -13.54 31.01 -21.26
N LEU A 231 -13.80 31.16 -19.95
CA LEU A 231 -13.69 32.44 -19.23
C LEU A 231 -12.27 33.04 -19.33
N ARG A 232 -11.22 32.23 -19.21
CA ARG A 232 -9.82 32.70 -19.36
C ARG A 232 -9.55 33.24 -20.76
N LYS A 233 -10.17 32.64 -21.78
CA LYS A 233 -10.09 33.09 -23.17
C LYS A 233 -11.04 34.25 -23.48
N LYS A 234 -11.82 34.72 -22.50
CA LYS A 234 -12.85 35.76 -22.65
C LYS A 234 -13.92 35.40 -23.68
N VAL A 235 -14.22 34.12 -23.83
CA VAL A 235 -15.24 33.61 -24.77
C VAL A 235 -16.32 32.88 -23.98
N SER A 236 -17.58 32.95 -24.44
CA SER A 236 -18.66 32.17 -23.84
C SER A 236 -18.65 30.72 -24.33
N PRO A 237 -18.80 29.72 -23.45
CA PRO A 237 -18.81 28.31 -23.83
C PRO A 237 -19.99 27.92 -24.75
N GLY A 238 -21.09 28.70 -24.72
CA GLY A 238 -22.24 28.54 -25.62
C GLY A 238 -22.93 27.17 -25.57
N ARG A 239 -23.67 26.85 -26.64
CA ARG A 239 -24.34 25.55 -26.84
C ARG A 239 -23.39 24.33 -26.92
N PRO A 240 -22.16 24.42 -27.46
CA PRO A 240 -21.25 23.29 -27.55
C PRO A 240 -20.93 22.63 -26.21
N LEU A 241 -20.79 23.42 -25.14
CA LEU A 241 -20.56 22.86 -23.80
C LEU A 241 -21.75 22.06 -23.28
N GLU A 242 -22.97 22.57 -23.43
CA GLU A 242 -24.17 21.85 -22.97
C GLU A 242 -24.37 20.55 -23.76
N GLN A 243 -24.12 20.58 -25.06
CA GLN A 243 -24.18 19.39 -25.92
C GLN A 243 -23.08 18.38 -25.58
N PHE A 244 -21.85 18.84 -25.35
CA PHE A 244 -20.75 17.99 -24.88
C PHE A 244 -21.07 17.33 -23.54
N MET A 245 -21.61 18.10 -22.58
CA MET A 245 -21.97 17.57 -21.27
C MET A 245 -23.11 16.54 -21.35
N ALA A 246 -24.10 16.77 -22.23
CA ALA A 246 -25.20 15.84 -22.47
C ALA A 246 -24.72 14.54 -23.14
N GLU A 247 -23.93 14.61 -24.21
CA GLU A 247 -23.38 13.41 -24.87
C GLU A 247 -22.38 12.67 -23.98
N LEU A 248 -21.62 13.39 -23.14
CA LEU A 248 -20.72 12.78 -22.17
C LEU A 248 -21.49 12.07 -21.04
N ASP A 249 -22.60 12.65 -20.58
CA ASP A 249 -23.50 12.00 -19.62
C ASP A 249 -24.06 10.71 -20.21
N VAL A 250 -24.54 10.73 -21.46
CA VAL A 250 -24.96 9.52 -22.19
C VAL A 250 -23.82 8.53 -22.36
N LEU A 251 -22.60 8.97 -22.71
CA LEU A 251 -21.43 8.11 -22.83
C LEU A 251 -21.08 7.44 -21.51
N LEU A 252 -21.13 8.17 -20.39
CA LEU A 252 -20.86 7.61 -19.07
C LEU A 252 -22.00 6.69 -18.63
N GLN A 253 -23.26 7.05 -18.86
CA GLN A 253 -24.41 6.21 -18.60
C GLN A 253 -24.37 4.92 -19.42
N THR A 254 -23.93 4.93 -20.68
CA THR A 254 -23.76 3.73 -21.52
C THR A 254 -22.53 2.90 -21.19
N LEU A 255 -21.56 3.46 -20.47
CA LEU A 255 -20.42 2.72 -19.95
C LEU A 255 -20.67 2.19 -18.53
N HIS A 256 -21.55 2.86 -17.75
CA HIS A 256 -22.06 2.40 -16.45
C HIS A 256 -23.17 1.35 -16.62
N ASN A 257 -24.08 1.60 -17.56
CA ASN A 257 -25.02 0.63 -18.10
C ASN A 257 -24.28 -0.16 -19.18
N VAL A 258 -23.57 -1.22 -18.79
CA VAL A 258 -23.64 -2.41 -19.65
C VAL A 258 -25.10 -2.85 -19.54
N PRO A 259 -25.95 -2.69 -20.56
CA PRO A 259 -27.29 -3.23 -20.49
C PRO A 259 -27.15 -4.74 -20.57
N THR A 260 -27.60 -5.42 -19.52
CA THR A 260 -28.57 -6.50 -19.73
C THR A 260 -29.68 -5.97 -20.66
N THR A 261 -29.45 -5.99 -21.98
CA THR A 261 -30.42 -6.19 -23.08
C THR A 261 -29.84 -5.76 -24.42
N ILE A 262 -29.57 -6.75 -25.28
CA ILE A 262 -29.69 -6.59 -26.74
C ILE A 262 -31.18 -6.39 -27.01
N VAL A 263 -31.68 -5.14 -27.01
CA VAL A 263 -33.02 -4.82 -27.54
C VAL A 263 -33.02 -3.38 -28.08
N ASN A 264 -33.33 -3.26 -29.37
CA ASN A 264 -33.82 -2.08 -30.10
C ASN A 264 -32.81 -1.05 -30.63
N LEU A 265 -32.17 -1.40 -31.75
CA LEU A 265 -32.08 -0.49 -32.90
C LEU A 265 -32.88 -1.13 -34.04
N ASN A 266 -34.03 -0.54 -34.38
CA ASN A 266 -34.55 -0.31 -35.75
C ASN A 266 -36.09 -0.13 -35.74
N LYS A 267 -36.52 1.13 -35.63
CA LYS A 267 -37.53 1.74 -36.51
C LYS A 267 -36.73 2.79 -37.28
N ASP A 268 -36.53 2.76 -38.59
CA ASP A 268 -37.34 2.28 -39.70
C ASP A 268 -36.43 1.76 -40.82
N LYS A 269 -36.80 0.60 -41.40
CA LYS A 269 -36.71 0.27 -42.83
C LYS A 269 -37.21 -1.17 -43.01
N THR A 270 -38.34 -1.30 -43.70
CA THR A 270 -38.87 -2.54 -44.26
C THR A 270 -37.85 -3.24 -45.15
N ILE A 271 -37.24 -4.33 -44.66
CA ILE A 271 -36.70 -5.43 -45.48
C ILE A 271 -37.01 -6.73 -44.72
N GLY A 272 -37.86 -7.59 -45.29
CA GLY A 272 -38.14 -8.91 -44.73
C GLY A 272 -36.93 -9.83 -44.90
N ILE A 273 -36.51 -10.50 -43.84
CA ILE A 273 -35.58 -11.64 -43.89
C ILE A 273 -36.03 -12.65 -42.82
N GLN A 274 -36.34 -13.86 -43.28
CA GLN A 274 -36.60 -15.05 -42.45
C GLN A 274 -35.36 -15.36 -41.59
N THR A 275 -35.51 -15.48 -40.27
CA THR A 275 -34.42 -15.92 -39.38
C THR A 275 -34.55 -17.43 -39.10
N ASN A 276 -33.46 -18.15 -39.36
CA ASN A 276 -33.36 -19.61 -39.24
C ASN A 276 -33.17 -20.04 -37.78
N GLN A 277 -33.66 -21.22 -37.40
CA GLN A 277 -33.58 -21.81 -36.05
C GLN A 277 -32.15 -21.89 -35.45
N ASN A 278 -31.11 -21.85 -36.28
CA ASN A 278 -29.72 -21.97 -35.84
C ASN A 278 -29.20 -20.72 -35.10
N ASP A 279 -29.70 -19.53 -35.41
CA ASP A 279 -29.26 -18.28 -34.77
C ASP A 279 -29.78 -18.17 -33.31
N ILE A 280 -30.91 -18.82 -33.01
CA ILE A 280 -31.53 -18.87 -31.67
C ILE A 280 -30.75 -19.83 -30.75
N ILE A 281 -30.23 -20.94 -31.29
CA ILE A 281 -29.44 -21.92 -30.54
C ILE A 281 -28.08 -21.32 -30.14
N GLU A 282 -27.45 -20.57 -31.04
CA GLU A 282 -26.18 -19.88 -30.77
C GLU A 282 -26.35 -18.78 -29.70
N LEU A 283 -27.48 -18.05 -29.72
CA LEU A 283 -27.81 -17.07 -28.69
C LEU A 283 -28.07 -17.72 -27.32
N LYS A 284 -28.76 -18.87 -27.28
CA LYS A 284 -29.00 -19.64 -26.05
C LYS A 284 -27.69 -20.13 -25.43
N ASN A 285 -26.77 -20.66 -26.23
CA ASN A 285 -25.48 -21.16 -25.74
C ASN A 285 -24.61 -20.03 -25.17
N ASN A 286 -24.56 -18.87 -25.85
CA ASN A 286 -23.82 -17.70 -25.38
C ASN A 286 -24.38 -17.10 -24.08
N ILE A 287 -25.71 -17.11 -23.90
CA ILE A 287 -26.36 -16.65 -22.66
C ILE A 287 -26.10 -17.61 -21.50
N THR A 288 -26.11 -18.92 -21.77
CA THR A 288 -25.84 -19.96 -20.75
C THR A 288 -24.39 -19.86 -20.24
N GLU A 289 -23.41 -19.63 -21.12
CA GLU A 289 -22.03 -19.35 -20.72
C GLU A 289 -21.90 -18.06 -19.89
N LEU A 290 -22.64 -17.00 -20.27
CA LEU A 290 -22.62 -15.73 -19.55
C LEU A 290 -23.17 -15.87 -18.12
N ILE A 291 -24.25 -16.63 -17.94
CA ILE A 291 -24.90 -16.87 -16.64
C ILE A 291 -24.01 -17.72 -15.73
N ASN A 292 -23.39 -18.78 -16.25
CA ASN A 292 -22.45 -19.63 -15.51
C ASN A 292 -21.19 -18.86 -15.04
N SER A 293 -20.75 -17.87 -15.85
CA SER A 293 -19.63 -17.00 -15.49
C SER A 293 -19.95 -16.02 -14.35
N GLN A 294 -21.21 -15.58 -14.23
CA GLN A 294 -21.64 -14.59 -13.22
C GLN A 294 -21.99 -15.24 -11.87
N ALA A 295 -22.61 -16.43 -11.88
CA ALA A 295 -22.94 -17.17 -10.65
C ALA A 295 -21.68 -17.55 -9.82
N SER A 296 -20.59 -17.87 -10.51
CA SER A 296 -19.28 -18.17 -9.92
C SER A 296 -18.64 -16.97 -9.19
N GLN A 297 -18.93 -15.74 -9.63
CA GLN A 297 -18.35 -14.50 -9.08
C GLN A 297 -19.04 -14.04 -7.78
N VAL A 298 -20.34 -14.31 -7.62
CA VAL A 298 -21.12 -13.87 -6.45
C VAL A 298 -20.80 -14.71 -5.20
N ASN A 299 -20.58 -16.01 -5.36
CA ASN A 299 -20.27 -16.93 -4.25
C ASN A 299 -18.90 -16.67 -3.58
N GLN A 300 -17.88 -16.27 -4.35
CA GLN A 300 -16.57 -15.90 -3.81
C GLN A 300 -16.63 -14.61 -2.95
N PHE A 301 -17.52 -13.68 -3.30
CA PHE A 301 -17.62 -12.38 -2.64
C PHE A 301 -18.13 -12.46 -1.20
N GLN A 302 -19.17 -13.26 -0.96
CA GLN A 302 -19.77 -13.39 0.38
C GLN A 302 -18.87 -14.18 1.34
N ILE A 303 -18.27 -15.28 0.90
CA ILE A 303 -17.37 -16.10 1.73
C ILE A 303 -16.10 -15.31 2.11
N MET A 304 -15.49 -14.60 1.15
CA MET A 304 -14.31 -13.77 1.40
C MET A 304 -14.61 -12.59 2.34
N ASN A 305 -15.80 -11.99 2.26
CA ASN A 305 -16.20 -10.93 3.17
C ASN A 305 -16.46 -11.46 4.59
N ILE A 306 -17.10 -12.61 4.76
CA ILE A 306 -17.32 -13.22 6.07
C ILE A 306 -15.99 -13.62 6.73
N VAL A 307 -15.07 -14.24 5.98
CA VAL A 307 -13.72 -14.61 6.47
C VAL A 307 -12.89 -13.37 6.77
N LYS A 308 -12.94 -12.32 5.93
CA LYS A 308 -12.26 -11.04 6.19
C LYS A 308 -12.83 -10.34 7.42
N VAL A 309 -14.15 -10.31 7.61
CA VAL A 309 -14.80 -9.67 8.76
C VAL A 309 -14.47 -10.42 10.06
N LYS A 310 -14.47 -11.75 10.06
CA LYS A 310 -14.00 -12.56 11.21
C LYS A 310 -12.52 -12.35 11.50
N LYS A 311 -11.64 -12.38 10.48
CA LYS A 311 -10.19 -12.09 10.65
C LYS A 311 -9.97 -10.66 11.18
N LYS A 312 -10.66 -9.65 10.64
CA LYS A 312 -10.54 -8.24 11.05
C LYS A 312 -11.00 -7.99 12.49
N LYS A 313 -12.09 -8.65 12.94
CA LYS A 313 -12.52 -8.64 14.36
C LYS A 313 -11.46 -9.26 15.28
N ASN A 314 -10.78 -10.33 14.85
CA ASN A 314 -9.70 -10.96 15.63
C ASN A 314 -8.42 -10.10 15.68
N TYR A 315 -8.01 -9.47 14.57
CA TYR A 315 -6.86 -8.54 14.56
C TYR A 315 -7.10 -7.32 15.45
N GLY A 316 -8.29 -6.71 15.41
CA GLY A 316 -8.61 -5.58 16.28
C GLY A 316 -8.54 -5.93 17.76
N ARG A 317 -9.03 -7.11 18.15
CA ARG A 317 -8.91 -7.62 19.52
C ARG A 317 -7.46 -7.91 19.91
N LEU A 318 -6.68 -8.53 19.02
CA LEU A 318 -5.26 -8.80 19.25
C LEU A 318 -4.47 -7.50 19.44
N VAL A 319 -4.64 -6.51 18.57
CA VAL A 319 -3.96 -5.20 18.69
C VAL A 319 -4.36 -4.50 19.99
N LYS A 320 -5.64 -4.54 20.39
CA LYS A 320 -6.08 -4.00 21.69
C LYS A 320 -5.40 -4.72 22.86
N ARG A 321 -5.34 -6.06 22.85
CA ARG A 321 -4.65 -6.85 23.89
C ARG A 321 -3.15 -6.55 23.94
N LEU A 322 -2.49 -6.45 22.79
CA LEU A 322 -1.07 -6.10 22.72
C LEU A 322 -0.82 -4.69 23.27
N ARG A 323 -1.61 -3.69 22.86
CA ARG A 323 -1.52 -2.33 23.42
C ARG A 323 -1.74 -2.31 24.94
N HIS A 324 -2.70 -3.08 25.43
CA HIS A 324 -2.94 -3.20 26.87
C HIS A 324 -1.75 -3.85 27.59
N LYS A 325 -1.20 -4.95 27.05
CA LYS A 325 0.02 -5.58 27.60
C LYS A 325 1.21 -4.64 27.60
N PHE A 326 1.44 -3.89 26.51
CA PHE A 326 2.52 -2.90 26.44
C PHE A 326 2.33 -1.79 27.47
N LYS A 327 1.09 -1.32 27.67
CA LYS A 327 0.79 -0.31 28.71
C LYS A 327 1.05 -0.85 30.12
N LEU A 328 0.62 -2.07 30.43
CA LEU A 328 0.88 -2.71 31.74
C LEU A 328 2.37 -2.94 31.99
N ALA A 329 3.12 -3.30 30.96
CA ALA A 329 4.56 -3.55 31.04
C ALA A 329 5.41 -2.26 30.97
N ASN A 330 4.80 -1.08 30.85
CA ASN A 330 5.47 0.20 30.63
C ASN A 330 6.44 0.20 29.43
N ILE A 331 6.02 -0.44 28.32
CA ILE A 331 6.79 -0.61 27.09
C ILE A 331 6.17 0.22 25.96
N ILE A 332 7.03 0.86 25.16
CA ILE A 332 6.67 1.56 23.92
C ILE A 332 7.06 0.72 22.71
N LEU A 333 6.14 0.60 21.75
CA LEU A 333 6.39 0.02 20.43
C LEU A 333 6.36 1.15 19.40
N GLN A 334 7.52 1.46 18.83
CA GLN A 334 7.66 2.56 17.88
C GLN A 334 8.32 2.06 16.60
N LYS A 335 7.90 2.56 15.44
CA LYS A 335 8.60 2.24 14.19
C LYS A 335 10.01 2.84 14.22
N SER A 336 11.01 2.09 13.82
CA SER A 336 12.39 2.58 13.75
C SER A 336 12.60 3.55 12.58
N GLU A 337 13.61 4.41 12.71
CA GLU A 337 14.09 5.24 11.62
C GLU A 337 14.90 4.39 10.62
N LYS A 338 14.59 4.52 9.32
CA LYS A 338 15.31 3.93 8.17
C LYS A 338 15.30 2.39 8.06
N SER A 339 15.18 1.61 9.13
CA SER A 339 15.23 0.13 9.09
C SER A 339 13.90 -0.59 8.84
N LYS A 340 12.77 0.13 8.76
CA LYS A 340 11.41 -0.44 8.56
C LYS A 340 10.96 -1.48 9.60
N VAL A 341 11.73 -1.68 10.67
CA VAL A 341 11.40 -2.56 11.81
C VAL A 341 10.69 -1.79 12.91
N PHE A 342 10.30 -2.50 13.97
CA PHE A 342 9.78 -1.89 15.20
C PHE A 342 10.83 -1.95 16.31
N HIS A 343 10.97 -0.84 17.02
CA HIS A 343 11.72 -0.74 18.26
C HIS A 343 10.77 -0.98 19.44
N LEU A 344 11.18 -1.89 20.34
CA LEU A 344 10.53 -2.14 21.61
C LEU A 344 11.44 -1.62 22.71
N GLY A 345 10.98 -0.66 23.51
CA GLY A 345 11.77 -0.04 24.58
C GLY A 345 10.92 0.34 25.78
N LYS A 346 11.54 0.71 26.91
CA LYS A 346 10.80 1.24 28.06
C LYS A 346 10.26 2.64 27.76
N VAL A 347 9.07 2.95 28.26
CA VAL A 347 8.47 4.29 28.12
C VAL A 347 9.33 5.35 28.83
N GLU A 348 9.92 5.00 29.97
CA GLU A 348 10.82 5.87 30.73
C GLU A 348 12.06 6.28 29.94
N ASP A 349 12.76 5.32 29.31
CA ASP A 349 13.93 5.61 28.47
C ASP A 349 13.58 6.49 27.27
N TYR A 350 12.43 6.23 26.66
CA TYR A 350 11.93 7.02 25.54
C TYR A 350 11.60 8.46 25.95
N ARG A 351 10.96 8.65 27.12
CA ARG A 351 10.67 9.98 27.69
C ARG A 351 11.95 10.70 28.07
N LYS A 352 12.89 10.04 28.76
CA LYS A 352 14.19 10.60 29.13
C LYS A 352 14.92 11.12 27.89
N LYS A 353 15.08 10.30 26.85
CA LYS A 353 15.73 10.71 25.59
C LYS A 353 15.00 11.82 24.86
N SER A 354 13.66 11.88 24.98
CA SER A 354 12.89 12.97 24.40
C SER A 354 13.17 14.30 25.10
N LEU A 355 13.23 14.29 26.44
CA LEU A 355 13.55 15.47 27.25
C LEU A 355 14.98 15.93 27.01
N GLU A 356 15.95 15.00 27.01
CA GLU A 356 17.34 15.28 26.64
C GLU A 356 17.44 15.93 25.26
N TYR A 357 16.63 15.48 24.29
CA TYR A 357 16.59 16.11 22.96
C TYR A 357 16.05 17.55 23.04
N MET A 358 14.95 17.78 23.77
CA MET A 358 14.37 19.11 23.93
C MET A 358 15.35 20.07 24.62
N GLU A 359 16.02 19.60 25.68
CA GLU A 359 17.01 20.37 26.43
C GLU A 359 18.27 20.66 25.60
N LYS A 360 18.78 19.68 24.86
CA LYS A 360 19.93 19.87 23.98
C LYS A 360 19.67 20.91 22.89
N THR A 361 18.46 20.91 22.31
CA THR A 361 18.12 21.79 21.18
C THR A 361 17.57 23.15 21.61
N GLN A 362 16.99 23.23 22.81
CA GLN A 362 16.24 24.40 23.30
C GLN A 362 15.20 24.91 22.28
N ALA A 363 14.66 24.00 21.46
CA ALA A 363 13.84 24.37 20.32
C ALA A 363 12.35 24.51 20.66
N TYR A 364 11.93 24.01 21.82
CA TYR A 364 10.52 23.90 22.20
C TYR A 364 10.25 24.54 23.54
N LYS A 365 9.19 25.34 23.61
CA LYS A 365 8.68 25.96 24.84
C LYS A 365 7.36 25.32 25.21
N CYS A 366 7.25 24.80 26.43
CA CYS A 366 5.99 24.27 26.96
C CYS A 366 4.99 25.41 27.20
N LEU A 367 3.72 25.16 26.91
CA LEU A 367 2.59 26.05 27.19
C LEU A 367 1.81 25.42 28.34
N GLU A 368 1.67 26.13 29.45
CA GLU A 368 1.28 25.62 30.77
C GLU A 368 -0.19 25.16 30.91
N ASN A 369 -0.89 24.82 29.82
CA ASN A 369 -2.08 23.93 29.70
C ASN A 369 -3.23 24.45 28.80
N GLU A 370 -3.11 25.60 28.14
CA GLU A 370 -4.14 26.04 27.18
C GLU A 370 -3.93 25.42 25.79
N ASP A 371 -4.98 24.82 25.22
CA ASP A 371 -4.98 24.33 23.84
C ASP A 371 -4.80 25.53 22.89
N PRO A 372 -3.68 25.61 22.14
CA PRO A 372 -3.43 26.75 21.25
C PRO A 372 -4.26 26.70 19.97
N LEU A 373 -4.98 25.61 19.69
CA LEU A 373 -5.66 25.40 18.41
C LEU A 373 -6.73 26.47 18.11
N PRO A 374 -7.65 26.83 19.03
CA PRO A 374 -8.68 27.84 18.74
C PRO A 374 -8.09 29.21 18.37
N ASP A 375 -7.11 29.69 19.16
CA ASP A 375 -6.41 30.94 18.89
C ASP A 375 -5.63 30.85 17.57
N LEU A 376 -4.91 29.75 17.33
CA LEU A 376 -4.15 29.55 16.09
C LEU A 376 -5.03 29.58 14.85
N ILE A 377 -6.25 29.03 14.91
CA ILE A 377 -7.23 29.10 13.82
C ILE A 377 -7.65 30.54 13.56
N GLN A 378 -8.06 31.25 14.62
CA GLN A 378 -8.50 32.64 14.54
C GLN A 378 -7.39 33.53 13.99
N ARG A 379 -6.19 33.39 14.54
CA ARG A 379 -4.98 34.13 14.14
C ARG A 379 -4.62 33.88 12.68
N THR A 380 -4.66 32.62 12.22
CA THR A 380 -4.36 32.26 10.82
C THR A 380 -5.35 32.90 9.85
N ASN A 381 -6.65 32.76 10.12
CA ASN A 381 -7.69 33.33 9.23
C ASN A 381 -7.68 34.86 9.25
N LYS A 382 -7.51 35.48 10.43
CA LYS A 382 -7.36 36.94 10.56
C LYS A 382 -6.17 37.45 9.75
N TYR A 383 -5.01 36.81 9.91
CA TYR A 383 -3.81 37.21 9.18
C TYR A 383 -3.98 37.13 7.65
N LEU A 384 -4.60 36.06 7.14
CA LEU A 384 -4.89 35.93 5.72
C LEU A 384 -5.92 36.99 5.24
N LEU A 385 -6.92 37.31 6.06
CA LEU A 385 -7.90 38.34 5.75
C LEU A 385 -7.24 39.73 5.66
N ASP A 386 -6.36 40.06 6.61
CA ASP A 386 -5.63 41.33 6.61
C ASP A 386 -4.74 41.47 5.36
N LEU A 387 -4.03 40.40 4.98
CA LEU A 387 -3.25 40.37 3.74
C LEU A 387 -4.12 40.55 2.48
N ARG A 388 -5.34 40.00 2.47
CA ARG A 388 -6.29 40.16 1.38
C ARG A 388 -6.79 41.60 1.29
N LEU A 389 -7.23 42.18 2.42
CA LEU A 389 -7.76 43.55 2.48
C LEU A 389 -6.71 44.57 2.05
N ALA A 390 -5.46 44.38 2.48
CA ALA A 390 -4.33 45.21 2.06
C ALA A 390 -3.77 44.84 0.67
N LYS A 391 -4.44 43.97 -0.09
CA LYS A 391 -4.10 43.57 -1.48
C LYS A 391 -2.70 42.95 -1.63
N TRP A 392 -2.18 42.31 -0.59
CA TRP A 392 -0.93 41.54 -0.63
C TRP A 392 -1.11 40.15 -1.25
N ILE A 393 -2.31 39.59 -1.11
CA ILE A 393 -2.76 38.35 -1.76
C ILE A 393 -4.08 38.58 -2.50
N THR A 394 -4.34 37.79 -3.53
CA THR A 394 -5.58 37.81 -4.30
C THR A 394 -6.72 37.10 -3.58
N GLN A 395 -7.97 37.35 -4.00
CA GLN A 395 -9.15 36.61 -3.51
C GLN A 395 -8.98 35.08 -3.65
N LYS A 396 -8.50 34.63 -4.81
CA LYS A 396 -8.28 33.20 -5.09
C LYS A 396 -7.24 32.58 -4.15
N GLN A 397 -6.17 33.31 -3.85
CA GLN A 397 -5.16 32.87 -2.88
C GLN A 397 -5.72 32.83 -1.47
N TYR A 398 -6.50 33.84 -1.06
CA TYR A 398 -7.17 33.84 0.23
C TYR A 398 -8.09 32.61 0.40
N GLU A 399 -8.94 32.31 -0.59
CA GLU A 399 -9.82 31.13 -0.55
C GLU A 399 -9.05 29.81 -0.50
N LEU A 400 -7.94 29.72 -1.22
CA LEU A 400 -7.06 28.55 -1.22
C LEU A 400 -6.38 28.33 0.14
N LEU A 401 -5.94 29.42 0.78
CA LEU A 401 -5.13 29.38 2.00
C LEU A 401 -5.96 29.35 3.29
N SER A 402 -7.18 29.90 3.25
CA SER A 402 -8.06 29.96 4.43
C SER A 402 -8.44 28.58 4.93
N ILE A 403 -8.68 28.48 6.23
CA ILE A 403 -8.97 27.23 6.92
C ILE A 403 -10.35 27.29 7.57
N LYS A 404 -11.03 26.14 7.60
CA LYS A 404 -12.26 25.95 8.35
C LYS A 404 -11.93 25.20 9.64
N PRO A 405 -12.57 25.54 10.78
CA PRO A 405 -12.30 24.88 12.06
C PRO A 405 -12.45 23.35 12.01
N ASN A 406 -13.38 22.83 11.19
CA ASN A 406 -13.62 21.40 11.03
C ASN A 406 -12.63 20.66 10.10
N GLU A 407 -11.72 21.38 9.42
CA GLU A 407 -10.73 20.82 8.51
C GLU A 407 -9.33 20.71 9.12
N VAL A 408 -9.13 21.26 10.32
CA VAL A 408 -7.81 21.42 10.94
C VAL A 408 -7.72 20.71 12.29
N GLU A 409 -6.50 20.31 12.66
CA GLU A 409 -6.20 19.70 13.95
C GLU A 409 -4.82 20.15 14.43
N LEU A 410 -4.60 20.15 15.74
CA LEU A 410 -3.28 20.46 16.30
C LEU A 410 -2.29 19.36 15.90
N ALA A 411 -1.06 19.75 15.57
CA ALA A 411 -0.04 18.78 15.23
C ALA A 411 0.37 17.95 16.46
N HIS A 412 0.92 16.76 16.22
CA HIS A 412 1.41 15.88 17.28
C HIS A 412 2.89 15.57 17.06
N LEU A 413 3.73 15.88 18.05
CA LEU A 413 5.13 15.51 18.06
C LEU A 413 5.26 14.05 18.49
N TYR A 414 6.08 13.29 17.79
CA TYR A 414 6.51 11.97 18.22
C TYR A 414 7.94 11.75 17.78
N TYR A 415 8.61 10.76 18.36
CA TYR A 415 9.99 10.45 18.05
C TYR A 415 10.13 9.09 17.36
N LEU A 416 11.08 9.00 16.44
CA LEU A 416 11.47 7.76 15.78
C LEU A 416 12.84 7.31 16.31
N PRO A 417 12.95 6.11 16.91
CA PRO A 417 14.21 5.56 17.36
C PRO A 417 15.17 5.27 16.20
N LYS A 418 16.38 5.84 16.26
CA LYS A 418 17.46 5.59 15.29
C LYS A 418 18.22 4.32 15.67
N ALA A 419 17.57 3.16 15.58
CA ALA A 419 18.12 1.86 16.02
C ALA A 419 19.43 1.41 15.31
N HIS A 420 19.86 2.14 14.28
CA HIS A 420 21.10 1.92 13.55
C HIS A 420 22.26 2.81 14.01
N LYS A 421 22.04 3.69 15.00
CA LYS A 421 23.07 4.53 15.62
C LYS A 421 23.30 4.04 17.07
N PRO A 422 24.52 4.14 17.61
CA PRO A 422 24.81 3.88 19.03
C PRO A 422 23.84 4.63 19.94
N ASP A 423 23.48 4.04 21.08
CA ASP A 423 22.51 4.57 22.06
C ASP A 423 21.09 4.79 21.54
N THR A 424 20.78 4.45 20.29
CA THR A 424 19.45 4.59 19.68
C THR A 424 18.83 5.98 19.95
N PRO A 425 19.46 7.07 19.47
CA PRO A 425 18.95 8.43 19.65
C PRO A 425 17.58 8.57 18.98
N LEU A 426 16.85 9.61 19.38
CA LEU A 426 15.51 9.87 18.89
C LEU A 426 15.51 10.94 17.77
N ARG A 427 14.68 10.76 16.75
CA ARG A 427 14.38 11.78 15.73
C ARG A 427 13.00 12.38 15.97
N PRO A 428 12.85 13.69 16.20
CA PRO A 428 11.52 14.30 16.32
C PRO A 428 10.82 14.33 14.96
N ILE A 429 9.51 14.10 14.96
CA ILE A 429 8.63 14.25 13.80
C ILE A 429 7.36 14.94 14.28
N ILE A 430 6.98 16.04 13.62
CA ILE A 430 5.75 16.77 13.91
C ILE A 430 4.72 16.37 12.85
N SER A 431 3.73 15.58 13.26
CA SER A 431 2.62 15.17 12.39
C SER A 431 1.60 16.30 12.28
N GLY A 432 1.69 17.10 11.22
CA GLY A 432 0.87 18.31 11.04
C GLY A 432 0.11 18.38 9.71
N LEU A 433 -0.37 17.26 9.17
CA LEU A 433 -1.04 17.26 7.84
C LEU A 433 -2.26 18.19 7.78
N LYS A 434 -3.00 18.32 8.88
CA LYS A 434 -4.12 19.25 9.03
C LYS A 434 -3.80 20.45 9.93
N HIS A 435 -2.52 20.73 10.15
CA HIS A 435 -2.13 21.87 10.96
C HIS A 435 -2.62 23.19 10.32
N PRO A 436 -3.08 24.20 11.09
CA PRO A 436 -3.60 25.47 10.56
C PRO A 436 -2.69 26.17 9.52
N THR A 437 -1.37 26.09 9.69
CA THR A 437 -0.40 26.72 8.76
C THR A 437 -0.04 25.85 7.55
N ASN A 438 -0.50 24.59 7.46
CA ASN A 438 -0.02 23.64 6.46
C ASN A 438 -0.39 24.04 5.01
N LYS A 439 -1.57 24.64 4.79
CA LYS A 439 -1.96 25.15 3.46
C LYS A 439 -1.00 26.24 2.98
N ILE A 440 -0.62 27.17 3.86
CA ILE A 440 0.35 28.24 3.58
C ILE A 440 1.74 27.65 3.33
N SER A 441 2.18 26.74 4.21
CA SER A 441 3.48 26.07 4.09
C SER A 441 3.64 25.36 2.75
N LYS A 442 2.64 24.55 2.36
CA LYS A 442 2.62 23.85 1.08
C LYS A 442 2.61 24.81 -0.11
N PHE A 443 1.78 25.84 -0.07
CA PHE A 443 1.70 26.82 -1.15
C PHE A 443 3.03 27.54 -1.38
N LEU A 444 3.73 27.93 -0.30
CA LEU A 444 5.05 28.54 -0.39
C LEU A 444 6.11 27.55 -0.90
N ASP A 445 6.08 26.32 -0.42
CA ASP A 445 7.00 25.26 -0.83
C ASP A 445 6.86 24.92 -2.33
N ASP A 446 5.62 24.83 -2.84
CA ASP A 446 5.34 24.62 -4.26
C ASP A 446 5.86 25.78 -5.14
N LEU A 447 5.90 27.01 -4.62
CA LEU A 447 6.45 28.18 -5.32
C LEU A 447 7.97 28.27 -5.25
N LEU A 448 8.57 27.93 -4.11
CA LEU A 448 9.96 28.22 -3.79
C LEU A 448 10.91 27.07 -4.10
N ARG A 449 10.47 25.81 -3.96
CA ARG A 449 11.33 24.65 -4.19
C ARG A 449 11.88 24.58 -5.62
N PRO A 450 11.09 24.81 -6.70
CA PRO A 450 11.65 24.78 -8.06
C PRO A 450 12.73 25.84 -8.30
N LEU A 451 12.59 27.00 -7.64
CA LEU A 451 13.59 28.08 -7.70
C LEU A 451 14.89 27.68 -6.99
N PHE A 452 14.75 27.03 -5.83
CA PHE A 452 15.91 26.46 -5.12
C PHE A 452 16.61 25.39 -5.97
N ASP A 453 15.86 24.43 -6.51
CA ASP A 453 16.42 23.33 -7.30
C ASP A 453 17.20 23.86 -8.51
N LYS A 454 16.66 24.87 -9.19
CA LYS A 454 17.36 25.57 -10.28
C LYS A 454 18.63 26.30 -9.82
N MET A 455 18.59 26.95 -8.67
CA MET A 455 19.72 27.68 -8.11
C MET A 455 20.86 26.75 -7.69
N ALA A 456 20.53 25.59 -7.13
CA ALA A 456 21.47 24.71 -6.44
C ALA A 456 21.94 23.50 -7.27
N GLN A 457 21.53 23.38 -8.53
CA GLN A 457 21.80 22.23 -9.42
C GLN A 457 23.27 21.78 -9.50
N GLU A 458 24.22 22.70 -9.32
CA GLU A 458 25.66 22.41 -9.38
C GLU A 458 26.21 21.83 -8.07
N THR A 459 25.56 22.11 -6.94
CA THR A 459 26.04 21.76 -5.59
C THR A 459 25.17 20.72 -4.91
N THR A 460 23.99 20.40 -5.44
CA THR A 460 23.08 19.40 -4.88
C THR A 460 22.84 18.23 -5.82
N VAL A 461 22.47 17.09 -5.24
CA VAL A 461 21.98 15.91 -5.97
C VAL A 461 20.62 15.51 -5.43
N THR A 462 19.79 14.92 -6.29
CA THR A 462 18.40 14.51 -5.98
C THR A 462 18.25 13.00 -5.78
N SER A 463 19.27 12.21 -6.13
CA SER A 463 19.28 10.76 -5.90
C SER A 463 20.71 10.20 -5.93
N GLY A 464 20.88 8.98 -5.41
CA GLY A 464 22.16 8.27 -5.53
C GLY A 464 22.54 7.93 -6.98
N PHE A 465 21.56 7.83 -7.89
CA PHE A 465 21.85 7.65 -9.31
C PHE A 465 22.43 8.91 -9.97
N GLU A 466 21.93 10.09 -9.60
CA GLU A 466 22.53 11.35 -10.05
C GLU A 466 23.97 11.48 -9.54
N LEU A 467 24.19 11.15 -8.25
CA LEU A 467 25.52 11.17 -7.65
C LEU A 467 26.48 10.22 -8.36
N VAL A 468 26.12 8.94 -8.54
CA VAL A 468 27.03 7.96 -9.15
C VAL A 468 27.36 8.34 -10.60
N LYS A 469 26.43 8.96 -11.33
CA LYS A 469 26.69 9.47 -12.68
C LYS A 469 27.74 10.58 -12.67
N LYS A 470 27.54 11.64 -11.89
CA LYS A 470 28.49 12.76 -11.77
C LYS A 470 29.84 12.31 -11.22
N LEU A 471 29.85 11.38 -10.26
CA LEU A 471 31.07 10.82 -9.69
C LEU A 471 31.84 9.96 -10.69
N ASN A 472 31.16 9.13 -11.48
CA ASN A 472 31.78 8.31 -12.51
C ASN A 472 32.46 9.19 -13.58
N GLU A 473 31.76 10.21 -14.07
CA GLU A 473 32.31 11.21 -15.01
C GLU A 473 33.54 11.93 -14.43
N TRP A 474 33.45 12.39 -13.18
CA TRP A 474 34.57 13.05 -12.51
C TRP A 474 35.76 12.10 -12.28
N SER A 475 35.49 10.83 -11.96
CA SER A 475 36.52 9.86 -11.58
C SER A 475 37.46 9.49 -12.73
N ILE A 476 36.95 9.45 -13.97
CA ILE A 476 37.73 9.10 -15.17
C ILE A 476 38.92 10.05 -15.36
N VAL A 477 38.77 11.32 -14.99
CA VAL A 477 39.77 12.36 -15.23
C VAL A 477 40.59 12.67 -13.97
N ASN A 478 39.97 12.62 -12.79
CA ASN A 478 40.55 13.24 -11.59
C ASN A 478 40.93 12.23 -10.49
N MET A 479 40.43 10.99 -10.55
CA MET A 479 40.64 10.03 -9.46
C MET A 479 42.01 9.35 -9.55
N ASN A 480 42.67 9.22 -8.40
CA ASN A 480 43.93 8.54 -8.20
C ASN A 480 43.94 7.90 -6.79
N GLN A 481 44.97 7.12 -6.49
CA GLN A 481 45.08 6.36 -5.23
C GLN A 481 45.03 7.21 -3.95
N ASN A 482 45.34 8.51 -4.03
CA ASN A 482 45.35 9.41 -2.87
C ASN A 482 44.00 10.10 -2.62
N ASN A 483 43.03 9.96 -3.53
CA ASN A 483 41.70 10.50 -3.31
C ASN A 483 40.98 9.78 -2.16
N ILE A 484 40.42 10.58 -1.27
CA ILE A 484 39.61 10.13 -0.14
C ILE A 484 38.17 10.59 -0.32
N PHE A 485 37.26 9.80 0.22
CA PHE A 485 35.86 10.16 0.36
C PHE A 485 35.63 10.76 1.74
N CYS A 486 34.79 11.79 1.79
CA CYS A 486 34.32 12.39 3.02
C CYS A 486 32.80 12.56 2.96
N THR A 487 32.10 12.00 3.94
CA THR A 487 30.66 12.18 4.13
C THR A 487 30.44 12.96 5.41
N ILE A 488 29.55 13.95 5.38
CA ILE A 488 29.30 14.83 6.52
C ILE A 488 27.80 14.86 6.82
N ASP A 489 27.43 14.48 8.05
CA ASP A 489 26.06 14.56 8.60
C ASP A 489 25.91 15.92 9.31
N VAL A 490 24.90 16.70 8.93
CA VAL A 490 24.55 17.93 9.66
C VAL A 490 23.65 17.57 10.84
N ILE A 491 24.08 17.87 12.04
CA ILE A 491 23.34 17.50 13.26
C ILE A 491 22.08 18.35 13.38
N ASP A 492 20.92 17.69 13.49
CA ASP A 492 19.64 18.32 13.87
C ASP A 492 19.26 19.55 13.03
N LEU A 493 19.65 19.57 11.74
CA LEU A 493 19.52 20.71 10.83
C LEU A 493 18.21 21.49 10.99
N TYR A 494 17.06 20.82 10.88
CA TYR A 494 15.76 21.49 10.89
C TYR A 494 15.40 22.15 12.21
N THR A 495 15.85 21.63 13.35
CA THR A 495 15.56 22.18 14.68
C THR A 495 16.55 23.26 15.09
N MET A 496 17.77 23.22 14.56
CA MET A 496 18.83 24.16 14.93
C MET A 496 18.80 25.48 14.15
N ILE A 497 18.28 25.50 12.92
CA ILE A 497 18.21 26.73 12.11
C ILE A 497 17.38 27.81 12.83
N PRO A 498 17.93 29.01 13.08
CA PRO A 498 17.15 30.12 13.60
C PRO A 498 16.01 30.53 12.67
N GLN A 499 14.82 30.78 13.22
CA GLN A 499 13.62 31.01 12.39
C GLN A 499 13.72 32.28 11.54
N ILE A 500 14.33 33.34 12.06
CA ILE A 500 14.47 34.61 11.35
C ILE A 500 15.46 34.45 10.20
N GLU A 501 16.63 33.88 10.47
CA GLU A 501 17.72 33.68 9.53
C GLU A 501 17.33 32.66 8.45
N GLY A 502 16.55 31.64 8.80
CA GLY A 502 15.91 30.72 7.85
C GLY A 502 14.97 31.45 6.89
N VAL A 503 14.11 32.34 7.38
CA VAL A 503 13.23 33.13 6.51
C VAL A 503 14.04 34.13 5.67
N LEU A 504 15.09 34.72 6.22
CA LEU A 504 15.99 35.62 5.50
C LEU A 504 16.79 34.89 4.41
N SER A 505 17.10 33.60 4.57
CA SER A 505 17.75 32.82 3.50
C SER A 505 16.86 32.74 2.26
N LEU A 506 15.54 32.55 2.42
CA LEU A 506 14.57 32.62 1.32
C LEU A 506 14.61 33.98 0.61
N LYS A 507 14.68 35.07 1.38
CA LYS A 507 14.84 36.42 0.80
C LYS A 507 16.13 36.52 0.00
N ARG A 508 17.27 36.08 0.57
CA ARG A 508 18.57 36.06 -0.09
C ARG A 508 18.55 35.27 -1.39
N MET A 509 17.83 34.14 -1.45
CA MET A 509 17.65 33.37 -2.69
C MET A 509 16.88 34.17 -3.73
N LEU A 510 15.77 34.80 -3.37
CA LEU A 510 14.97 35.60 -4.30
C LEU A 510 15.77 36.80 -4.83
N ASP A 511 16.56 37.45 -3.97
CA ASP A 511 17.48 38.53 -4.34
C ASP A 511 18.61 38.02 -5.26
N TYR A 512 19.20 36.86 -4.94
CA TYR A 512 20.25 36.21 -5.74
C TYR A 512 19.75 35.87 -7.16
N LEU A 513 18.52 35.38 -7.26
CA LEU A 513 17.85 35.09 -8.54
C LEU A 513 17.32 36.36 -9.23
N LYS A 514 17.50 37.55 -8.64
CA LYS A 514 17.05 38.85 -9.14
C LYS A 514 15.54 38.90 -9.43
N LEU A 515 14.74 38.15 -8.67
CA LEU A 515 13.30 38.06 -8.84
C LEU A 515 12.60 39.15 -8.05
N LYS A 516 11.70 39.92 -8.66
CA LYS A 516 10.87 40.91 -7.95
C LYS A 516 9.54 40.32 -7.44
N LYS A 517 9.07 39.25 -8.08
CA LYS A 517 7.81 38.55 -7.78
C LYS A 517 7.94 37.05 -8.08
N VAL A 518 7.18 36.23 -7.37
CA VAL A 518 7.03 34.79 -7.64
C VAL A 518 5.56 34.42 -7.51
N GLY A 519 4.99 33.72 -8.50
CA GLY A 519 3.57 33.32 -8.46
C GLY A 519 2.60 34.50 -8.26
N ASN A 520 2.90 35.65 -8.90
CA ASN A 520 2.20 36.92 -8.73
C ASN A 520 2.27 37.56 -7.32
N LEU A 521 3.06 37.01 -6.41
CA LEU A 521 3.31 37.60 -5.09
C LEU A 521 4.57 38.45 -5.09
N LYS A 522 4.54 39.59 -4.39
CA LYS A 522 5.76 40.35 -4.08
C LYS A 522 6.62 39.52 -3.12
N ILE A 523 7.95 39.69 -3.20
CA ILE A 523 8.89 39.04 -2.26
C ILE A 523 8.45 39.27 -0.81
N GLU A 524 8.11 40.50 -0.47
CA GLU A 524 7.69 40.86 0.89
C GLU A 524 6.46 40.07 1.36
N THR A 525 5.50 39.76 0.47
CA THR A 525 4.38 38.86 0.83
C THR A 525 4.88 37.45 1.16
N ILE A 526 5.81 36.93 0.36
CA ILE A 526 6.38 35.57 0.54
C ILE A 526 7.11 35.49 1.87
N ILE A 527 7.91 36.50 2.21
CA ILE A 527 8.65 36.57 3.47
C ILE A 527 7.68 36.67 4.66
N ARG A 528 6.63 37.49 4.55
CA ARG A 528 5.58 37.60 5.57
C ARG A 528 4.85 36.29 5.82
N LEU A 529 4.46 35.59 4.76
CA LEU A 529 3.80 34.27 4.89
C LEU A 529 4.77 33.22 5.45
N SER A 530 6.03 33.22 5.01
CA SER A 530 7.06 32.30 5.50
C SER A 530 7.32 32.49 6.99
N ARG A 531 7.48 33.74 7.42
CA ARG A 531 7.63 34.09 8.84
C ARG A 531 6.42 33.63 9.66
N PHE A 532 5.20 33.84 9.14
CA PHE A 532 3.99 33.38 9.82
C PHE A 532 3.97 31.86 10.02
N VAL A 533 4.33 31.09 8.99
CA VAL A 533 4.43 29.62 9.10
C VAL A 533 5.47 29.20 10.14
N MET A 534 6.64 29.84 10.15
CA MET A 534 7.73 29.49 11.07
C MET A 534 7.40 29.81 12.53
N GLN A 535 6.78 30.96 12.79
CA GLN A 535 6.47 31.43 14.15
C GLN A 535 5.25 30.77 14.77
N ASN A 536 4.36 30.14 13.98
CA ASN A 536 3.11 29.58 14.48
C ASN A 536 3.11 28.04 14.42
N ASN A 537 4.23 27.41 14.80
CA ASN A 537 4.36 25.95 14.89
C ASN A 537 4.02 25.49 16.31
N TYR A 538 2.77 25.05 16.50
CA TYR A 538 2.25 24.55 17.77
C TYR A 538 1.87 23.08 17.67
N PHE A 539 2.14 22.30 18.71
CA PHE A 539 1.84 20.88 18.72
C PHE A 539 1.63 20.34 20.13
N SER A 540 1.08 19.14 20.21
CA SER A 540 0.97 18.37 21.45
C SER A 540 2.06 17.30 21.55
N TYR A 541 2.51 17.03 22.77
CA TYR A 541 3.40 15.92 23.12
C TYR A 541 3.14 15.46 24.55
N ASP A 542 2.90 14.15 24.74
CA ASP A 542 2.69 13.52 26.06
C ASP A 542 1.66 14.26 26.95
N GLY A 543 0.56 14.71 26.33
CA GLY A 543 -0.53 15.41 27.02
C GLY A 543 -0.33 16.93 27.20
N GLN A 544 0.87 17.45 26.90
CA GLN A 544 1.19 18.87 27.02
C GLN A 544 1.25 19.57 25.66
N PHE A 545 1.10 20.89 25.66
CA PHE A 545 1.18 21.74 24.47
C PHE A 545 2.54 22.44 24.40
N TYR A 546 3.07 22.58 23.20
CA TYR A 546 4.37 23.18 22.96
C TYR A 546 4.34 24.14 21.78
N HIS A 547 5.19 25.16 21.87
CA HIS A 547 5.51 26.09 20.79
C HIS A 547 6.95 25.87 20.34
N GLN A 548 7.16 25.68 19.04
CA GLN A 548 8.51 25.62 18.47
C GLN A 548 9.06 27.04 18.27
N ILE A 549 10.05 27.39 19.08
CA ILE A 549 10.69 28.71 19.09
C ILE A 549 12.00 28.76 18.27
N ARG A 550 12.57 27.61 17.95
CA ARG A 550 13.77 27.47 17.10
C ARG A 550 13.56 26.39 16.04
N GLY A 551 14.13 26.59 14.85
CA GLY A 551 13.95 25.66 13.75
C GLY A 551 12.55 25.68 13.17
N GLY A 552 12.32 24.76 12.24
CA GLY A 552 11.01 24.48 11.67
C GLY A 552 10.52 23.08 12.01
N ALA A 553 9.21 22.89 11.89
CA ALA A 553 8.60 21.61 12.18
C ALA A 553 9.04 20.54 11.17
N MET A 554 9.67 19.45 11.65
CA MET A 554 10.03 18.29 10.83
C MET A 554 8.75 17.57 10.35
N GLY A 555 8.23 18.01 9.21
CA GLY A 555 6.93 17.59 8.66
C GLY A 555 6.20 18.71 7.94
N SER A 556 6.59 19.96 8.16
CA SER A 556 6.11 21.13 7.42
C SER A 556 6.80 21.23 6.05
N PRO A 557 6.05 21.34 4.93
CA PRO A 557 6.62 21.44 3.58
C PRO A 557 7.68 22.56 3.42
N LEU A 558 7.36 23.78 3.83
CA LEU A 558 8.25 24.95 3.72
C LEU A 558 9.58 24.78 4.45
N THR A 559 9.57 24.08 5.60
CA THR A 559 10.76 23.89 6.43
C THR A 559 11.88 23.20 5.65
N LEU A 560 11.55 22.27 4.75
CA LEU A 560 12.54 21.64 3.87
C LEU A 560 13.22 22.64 2.95
N THR A 561 12.43 23.40 2.20
CA THR A 561 12.94 24.39 1.23
C THR A 561 13.73 25.50 1.94
N MET A 562 13.26 25.97 3.09
CA MET A 562 13.94 26.96 3.91
C MET A 562 15.30 26.45 4.41
N ALA A 563 15.37 25.22 4.94
CA ALA A 563 16.61 24.63 5.42
C ALA A 563 17.62 24.40 4.28
N ASN A 564 17.15 23.92 3.13
CA ASN A 564 17.96 23.77 1.93
C ASN A 564 18.55 25.10 1.46
N CYS A 565 17.74 26.17 1.48
CA CYS A 565 18.16 27.51 1.12
C CYS A 565 19.18 28.08 2.12
N TYR A 566 18.97 27.86 3.42
CA TYR A 566 19.93 28.23 4.46
C TYR A 566 21.28 27.53 4.24
N MET A 567 21.25 26.21 4.05
CA MET A 567 22.45 25.40 3.78
C MET A 567 23.17 25.81 2.50
N PHE A 568 22.45 26.20 1.45
CA PHE A 568 23.07 26.68 0.22
C PHE A 568 23.97 27.89 0.47
N PHE A 569 23.52 28.89 1.23
CA PHE A 569 24.37 30.05 1.51
C PHE A 569 25.54 29.71 2.44
N PHE A 570 25.34 28.81 3.40
CA PHE A 570 26.41 28.30 4.27
C PHE A 570 27.49 27.55 3.47
N GLU A 571 27.10 26.65 2.56
CA GLU A 571 28.02 25.71 1.91
C GLU A 571 28.82 26.28 0.74
N ARG A 572 28.48 27.48 0.24
CA ARG A 572 29.11 28.07 -0.96
C ARG A 572 30.63 28.19 -0.85
N THR A 573 31.13 28.59 0.32
CA THR A 573 32.58 28.71 0.55
C THR A 573 33.25 27.35 0.60
N ILE A 574 32.59 26.36 1.20
CA ILE A 574 33.04 24.95 1.27
C ILE A 574 33.13 24.37 -0.15
N ALA A 575 32.05 24.44 -0.92
CA ALA A 575 32.00 23.91 -2.28
C ALA A 575 33.07 24.55 -3.18
N LYS A 576 33.28 25.87 -3.07
CA LYS A 576 34.34 26.58 -3.79
C LYS A 576 35.75 26.11 -3.39
N GLN A 577 36.00 25.93 -2.09
CA GLN A 577 37.29 25.43 -1.59
C GLN A 577 37.58 24.02 -2.10
N ILE A 578 36.59 23.13 -2.06
CA ILE A 578 36.72 21.76 -2.57
C ILE A 578 37.01 21.76 -4.07
N LYS A 579 36.24 22.52 -4.85
CA LYS A 579 36.43 22.64 -6.31
C LYS A 579 37.82 23.20 -6.66
N ASN A 580 38.29 24.22 -5.94
CA ASN A 580 39.64 24.77 -6.12
C ASN A 580 40.74 23.77 -5.77
N GLY A 581 40.48 22.86 -4.83
CA GLY A 581 41.37 21.74 -4.49
C GLY A 581 41.29 20.56 -5.47
N GLY A 582 40.63 20.71 -6.62
CA GLY A 582 40.43 19.65 -7.60
C GLY A 582 39.45 18.57 -7.16
N GLY A 583 38.68 18.80 -6.08
CA GLY A 583 37.72 17.85 -5.54
C GLY A 583 36.31 17.98 -6.11
N LEU A 584 35.44 17.08 -5.64
CA LEU A 584 34.01 17.04 -5.96
C LEU A 584 33.20 17.30 -4.70
N TYR A 585 32.15 18.11 -4.79
CA TYR A 585 31.24 18.44 -3.69
C TYR A 585 29.79 18.27 -4.13
N PHE A 586 29.00 17.53 -3.35
CA PHE A 586 27.54 17.50 -3.49
C PHE A 586 26.85 17.42 -2.14
N ARG A 587 25.64 17.96 -2.06
CA ARG A 587 24.75 17.79 -0.91
C ARG A 587 23.43 17.13 -1.32
N TYR A 588 22.97 16.20 -0.48
CA TYR A 588 21.62 15.66 -0.50
C TYR A 588 20.94 16.04 0.81
N ILE A 589 20.08 17.06 0.78
CA ILE A 589 19.36 17.55 1.98
C ILE A 589 20.35 17.89 3.13
N ASP A 590 20.46 17.02 4.13
CA ASP A 590 21.30 17.14 5.34
C ASP A 590 22.64 16.37 5.24
N ASP A 591 22.81 15.54 4.22
CA ASP A 591 24.02 14.74 3.99
C ASP A 591 24.92 15.43 2.94
N LEU A 592 26.18 15.71 3.26
CA LEU A 592 27.17 16.24 2.32
C LEU A 592 28.13 15.12 1.90
N PHE A 593 28.59 15.21 0.65
CA PHE A 593 29.52 14.28 0.02
C PHE A 593 30.66 15.05 -0.62
N ILE A 594 31.88 14.65 -0.31
CA ILE A 594 33.12 15.26 -0.79
C ILE A 594 34.06 14.15 -1.27
N VAL A 595 34.70 14.38 -2.42
CA VAL A 595 35.87 13.61 -2.87
C VAL A 595 37.02 14.57 -3.05
N ILE A 596 38.17 14.31 -2.44
CA ILE A 596 39.32 15.22 -2.52
C ILE A 596 40.64 14.48 -2.33
N ASN A 597 41.72 15.07 -2.82
CA ASN A 597 43.09 14.58 -2.61
C ASN A 597 43.84 15.49 -1.62
N TRP A 598 43.28 15.64 -0.42
CA TRP A 598 43.96 16.37 0.67
C TRP A 598 44.43 15.38 1.73
N PRO A 599 45.54 15.66 2.42
CA PRO A 599 45.90 14.91 3.61
C PRO A 599 44.75 14.92 4.63
N VAL A 600 44.39 13.75 5.17
CA VAL A 600 43.27 13.60 6.13
C VAL A 600 43.36 14.61 7.27
N ARG A 601 44.56 14.82 7.82
CA ARG A 601 44.82 15.83 8.87
C ARG A 601 44.43 17.26 8.48
N HIS A 602 44.65 17.65 7.22
CA HIS A 602 44.30 18.98 6.73
C HIS A 602 42.79 19.10 6.55
N LEU A 603 42.15 18.05 6.02
CA LEU A 603 40.71 18.00 5.85
C LEU A 603 39.99 18.09 7.21
N LEU A 604 40.43 17.33 8.23
CA LEU A 604 39.88 17.42 9.59
C LEU A 604 39.98 18.84 10.17
N LYS A 605 41.16 19.46 10.09
CA LYS A 605 41.36 20.85 10.53
C LYS A 605 40.47 21.83 9.76
N GLN A 606 40.21 21.55 8.48
CA GLN A 606 39.35 22.38 7.66
C GLN A 606 37.87 22.21 8.03
N ILE A 607 37.45 21.01 8.41
CA ILE A 607 36.10 20.73 8.94
C ILE A 607 35.89 21.46 10.27
N ASP A 608 36.90 21.49 11.15
CA ASP A 608 36.84 22.29 12.39
C ASP A 608 36.67 23.79 12.12
N ARG A 609 37.25 24.30 11.02
CA ARG A 609 37.03 25.68 10.58
C ARG A 609 35.63 25.88 10.00
N TRP A 610 35.12 24.92 9.23
CA TRP A 610 33.75 24.98 8.69
C TRP A 610 32.70 24.97 9.81
N ASN A 611 32.93 24.22 10.89
CA ASN A 611 32.11 24.24 12.11
C ASN A 611 32.08 25.60 12.83
N LYS A 612 32.97 26.53 12.48
CA LYS A 612 33.00 27.90 13.04
C LYS A 612 32.36 28.93 12.11
N LEU A 613 31.92 28.54 10.91
CA LEU A 613 31.28 29.46 9.97
C LEU A 613 29.87 29.88 10.43
N ASP A 614 29.20 29.00 11.18
CA ASP A 614 27.86 29.23 11.70
C ASP A 614 27.67 28.41 12.99
N GLU A 615 27.38 29.09 14.09
CA GLU A 615 27.15 28.46 15.40
C GLU A 615 25.95 27.49 15.43
N ASN A 616 25.03 27.62 14.47
CA ASN A 616 23.83 26.79 14.37
C ASN A 616 24.06 25.51 13.56
N ILE A 617 25.17 25.40 12.85
CA ILE A 617 25.48 24.27 11.98
C ILE A 617 26.65 23.49 12.55
N GLN A 618 26.39 22.24 12.92
CA GLN A 618 27.41 21.31 13.37
C GLN A 618 27.57 20.16 12.38
N LEU A 619 28.78 20.00 11.88
CA LEU A 619 29.22 19.03 10.89
C LEU A 619 29.91 17.84 11.57
N ARG A 620 29.45 16.62 11.30
CA ARG A 620 30.12 15.38 11.69
C ARG A 620 30.60 14.62 10.48
N ALA A 621 31.92 14.55 10.32
CA ALA A 621 32.55 13.94 9.16
C ALA A 621 32.96 12.49 9.42
N ASN A 622 32.82 11.68 8.38
CA ASN A 622 33.44 10.36 8.25
C ASN A 622 34.30 10.36 6.98
N ILE A 623 35.57 9.99 7.11
CA ILE A 623 36.59 10.08 6.06
C ILE A 623 37.22 8.71 5.86
N GLY A 624 37.39 8.28 4.60
CA GLY A 624 38.04 7.02 4.29
C GLY A 624 38.30 6.82 2.80
N SER A 625 39.00 5.74 2.46
CA SER A 625 39.13 5.25 1.08
C SER A 625 37.82 4.63 0.54
N PHE A 626 36.88 4.33 1.44
CA PHE A 626 35.52 3.91 1.12
C PHE A 626 34.51 4.67 1.98
N THR A 627 33.28 4.79 1.48
CA THR A 627 32.18 5.37 2.25
C THR A 627 30.82 4.90 1.71
N ASN A 628 29.77 5.24 2.46
CA ASN A 628 28.39 5.06 2.06
C ASN A 628 27.69 6.41 2.00
N PHE A 629 26.97 6.68 0.91
CA PHE A 629 26.12 7.86 0.77
C PHE A 629 24.78 7.45 0.18
N LEU A 630 23.68 7.81 0.87
CA LEU A 630 22.33 7.31 0.55
C LEU A 630 22.28 5.77 0.55
N ASP A 631 21.97 5.16 -0.59
CA ASP A 631 21.94 3.72 -0.82
C ASP A 631 23.10 3.22 -1.71
N LEU A 632 24.19 3.99 -1.80
CA LEU A 632 25.39 3.73 -2.60
C LEU A 632 26.61 3.49 -1.71
N TYR A 633 27.32 2.40 -1.94
CA TYR A 633 28.68 2.15 -1.44
C TYR A 633 29.67 2.60 -2.50
N MET A 634 30.73 3.28 -2.09
CA MET A 634 31.82 3.77 -2.94
C MET A 634 33.16 3.42 -2.32
N GLU A 635 34.13 3.04 -3.15
CA GLU A 635 35.48 2.70 -2.73
C GLU A 635 36.48 3.13 -3.80
N ASN A 636 37.63 3.64 -3.37
CA ASN A 636 38.78 3.92 -4.21
C ASN A 636 39.68 2.69 -4.20
N ARG A 637 39.70 1.95 -5.31
CA ARG A 637 40.58 0.80 -5.51
C ARG A 637 41.75 1.23 -6.39
N ASP A 638 42.80 1.72 -5.74
CA ASP A 638 44.05 2.12 -6.38
C ASP A 638 43.86 3.12 -7.54
N GLY A 639 43.00 4.12 -7.33
CA GLY A 639 42.65 5.14 -8.33
C GLY A 639 41.43 4.80 -9.19
N THR A 640 40.84 3.61 -9.03
CA THR A 640 39.63 3.20 -9.74
C THR A 640 38.41 3.28 -8.84
N LEU A 641 37.34 3.92 -9.33
CA LEU A 641 36.05 3.99 -8.62
C LEU A 641 35.34 2.64 -8.64
N PHE A 642 35.14 2.05 -7.45
CA PHE A 642 34.26 0.91 -7.27
C PHE A 642 32.95 1.34 -6.60
N THR A 643 31.82 0.85 -7.12
CA THR A 643 30.48 1.17 -6.60
C THR A 643 29.58 -0.06 -6.50
N THR A 644 28.74 -0.10 -5.46
CA THR A 644 27.69 -1.14 -5.32
C THR A 644 26.52 -0.63 -4.47
N VAL A 645 25.46 -1.42 -4.38
CA VAL A 645 24.29 -1.09 -3.54
C VAL A 645 24.66 -1.22 -2.07
N TYR A 646 24.40 -0.16 -1.29
CA TYR A 646 24.53 -0.19 0.16
C TYR A 646 23.18 -0.39 0.84
N GLN A 647 23.17 -1.28 1.83
CA GLN A 647 22.07 -1.46 2.76
C GLN A 647 22.63 -1.32 4.18
N LYS A 648 21.91 -0.59 5.05
CA LYS A 648 22.32 -0.45 6.45
C LYS A 648 22.33 -1.84 7.11
N PRO A 649 23.21 -2.11 8.09
CA PRO A 649 23.25 -3.40 8.79
C PRO A 649 21.92 -3.82 9.43
N SER A 650 21.09 -2.86 9.85
CA SER A 650 19.76 -3.10 10.41
C SER A 650 18.64 -3.20 9.38
N TYR A 651 18.96 -3.19 8.08
CA TYR A 651 17.98 -3.35 7.02
C TYR A 651 17.51 -4.80 6.97
N GLU A 652 16.23 -5.01 7.20
CA GLU A 652 15.61 -6.29 6.91
C GLU A 652 15.13 -6.31 5.45
N PRO A 653 15.21 -7.46 4.75
CA PRO A 653 14.76 -7.65 3.37
C PRO A 653 13.23 -7.63 3.24
N TYR A 654 12.53 -6.75 3.97
CA TYR A 654 11.09 -6.59 3.97
C TYR A 654 10.66 -5.60 2.87
N TYR A 655 10.24 -6.18 1.75
CA TYR A 655 9.53 -5.46 0.70
C TYR A 655 8.04 -5.48 0.96
N LEU A 656 7.28 -4.75 0.16
CA LEU A 656 5.83 -4.85 0.22
C LEU A 656 5.40 -6.28 -0.13
N PRO A 657 4.77 -7.04 0.79
CA PRO A 657 4.44 -8.44 0.52
C PRO A 657 3.50 -8.59 -0.67
N PHE A 658 3.71 -9.62 -1.48
CA PHE A 658 2.93 -9.81 -2.70
C PHE A 658 1.44 -10.07 -2.43
N ASN A 659 1.14 -10.71 -1.29
CA ASN A 659 -0.22 -10.97 -0.81
C ASN A 659 -0.89 -9.73 -0.17
N SER A 660 -0.21 -8.58 -0.13
CA SER A 660 -0.80 -7.34 0.39
C SER A 660 -1.89 -6.79 -0.55
N ILE A 661 -2.80 -6.00 0.04
CA ILE A 661 -3.98 -5.42 -0.63
C ILE A 661 -3.58 -4.19 -1.50
N HIS A 662 -2.30 -3.99 -1.79
CA HIS A 662 -1.82 -2.92 -2.66
C HIS A 662 -2.06 -3.23 -4.15
N PRO A 663 -2.16 -2.20 -5.02
CA PRO A 663 -2.37 -2.42 -6.45
C PRO A 663 -1.28 -3.32 -7.06
N SER A 664 -1.68 -4.16 -8.02
CA SER A 664 -0.74 -5.08 -8.67
C SER A 664 0.41 -4.36 -9.37
N HIS A 665 0.18 -3.17 -9.94
CA HIS A 665 1.25 -2.39 -10.57
C HIS A 665 2.33 -1.95 -9.56
N MET A 666 1.97 -1.58 -8.32
CA MET A 666 2.95 -1.22 -7.29
C MET A 666 3.82 -2.41 -6.93
N LYS A 667 3.21 -3.60 -6.79
CA LYS A 667 3.93 -4.85 -6.49
C LYS A 667 4.85 -5.23 -7.64
N LYS A 668 4.35 -5.24 -8.88
CA LYS A 668 5.16 -5.52 -10.09
C LYS A 668 6.32 -4.54 -10.28
N ASN A 669 6.15 -3.27 -9.89
CA ASN A 669 7.20 -2.27 -10.04
C ASN A 669 8.37 -2.45 -9.05
N ILE A 670 8.18 -3.17 -7.94
CA ILE A 670 9.25 -3.37 -6.93
C ILE A 670 10.42 -4.18 -7.51
N PRO A 671 10.23 -5.40 -8.05
CA PRO A 671 11.33 -6.14 -8.68
C PRO A 671 12.02 -5.34 -9.80
N PHE A 672 11.24 -4.64 -10.63
CA PHE A 672 11.76 -3.83 -11.73
C PHE A 672 12.68 -2.71 -11.23
N THR A 673 12.20 -1.90 -10.27
CA THR A 673 12.97 -0.74 -9.76
C THR A 673 14.20 -1.16 -8.96
N MET A 674 14.13 -2.26 -8.21
CA MET A 674 15.27 -2.76 -7.44
C MET A 674 16.36 -3.34 -8.35
N LEU A 675 16.01 -4.09 -9.40
CA LEU A 675 17.02 -4.57 -10.35
C LEU A 675 17.62 -3.42 -11.16
N LEU A 676 16.80 -2.44 -11.56
CA LEU A 676 17.29 -1.23 -12.22
C LEU A 676 18.30 -0.48 -11.33
N ARG A 677 18.06 -0.40 -10.02
CA ARG A 677 19.03 0.17 -9.07
C ARG A 677 20.33 -0.63 -9.05
N ALA A 678 20.26 -1.96 -8.97
CA ALA A 678 21.45 -2.81 -9.02
C ALA A 678 22.29 -2.53 -10.28
N PHE A 679 21.62 -2.42 -11.43
CA PHE A 679 22.25 -2.10 -12.71
C PHE A 679 22.93 -0.73 -12.73
N ARG A 680 22.34 0.25 -12.05
CA ARG A 680 22.87 1.62 -11.96
C ARG A 680 24.05 1.74 -11.00
N TYR A 681 24.07 0.96 -9.92
CA TYR A 681 25.02 1.17 -8.84
C TYR A 681 26.20 0.21 -8.88
N CYS A 682 26.01 -1.04 -9.30
CA CYS A 682 27.09 -2.02 -9.32
C CYS A 682 28.07 -1.66 -10.45
N SER A 683 29.34 -1.41 -10.14
CA SER A 683 30.36 -1.14 -11.17
C SER A 683 30.91 -2.40 -11.82
N THR A 684 30.71 -3.57 -11.22
CA THR A 684 31.21 -4.84 -11.75
C THR A 684 30.09 -5.85 -11.95
N PHE A 685 30.26 -6.74 -12.94
CA PHE A 685 29.29 -7.80 -13.21
C PHE A 685 29.07 -8.72 -12.01
N GLN A 686 30.12 -9.06 -11.27
CA GLN A 686 30.02 -9.92 -10.08
C GLN A 686 29.13 -9.29 -9.01
N THR A 687 29.37 -8.01 -8.67
CA THR A 687 28.54 -7.31 -7.67
C THR A 687 27.08 -7.16 -8.09
N TYR A 688 26.84 -7.04 -9.40
CA TYR A 688 25.49 -7.03 -9.95
C TYR A 688 24.79 -8.39 -9.77
N LEU A 689 25.49 -9.50 -10.03
CA LEU A 689 24.96 -10.84 -9.79
C LEU A 689 24.63 -11.06 -8.31
N ASP A 690 25.54 -10.68 -7.41
CA ASP A 690 25.34 -10.82 -5.97
C ASP A 690 24.11 -10.02 -5.49
N GLU A 691 23.95 -8.77 -5.94
CA GLU A 691 22.77 -7.96 -5.60
C GLU A 691 21.49 -8.50 -6.26
N ARG A 692 21.57 -9.02 -7.49
CA ARG A 692 20.43 -9.66 -8.16
C ARG A 692 19.93 -10.88 -7.37
N GLU A 693 20.83 -11.73 -6.88
CA GLU A 693 20.45 -12.91 -6.10
C GLU A 693 19.93 -12.53 -4.71
N LYS A 694 20.58 -11.59 -4.03
CA LYS A 694 20.06 -11.03 -2.76
C LYS A 694 18.63 -10.49 -2.93
N LEU A 695 18.39 -9.72 -3.99
CA LEU A 695 17.08 -9.20 -4.33
C LEU A 695 16.07 -10.32 -4.62
N ARG A 696 16.45 -11.31 -5.42
CA ARG A 696 15.59 -12.47 -5.73
C ARG A 696 15.15 -13.18 -4.47
N MET A 697 16.09 -13.51 -3.59
CA MET A 697 15.82 -14.18 -2.31
C MET A 697 14.87 -13.35 -1.44
N ALA A 698 15.13 -12.05 -1.30
CA ALA A 698 14.26 -11.16 -0.55
C ALA A 698 12.84 -11.09 -1.15
N LEU A 699 12.67 -11.03 -2.48
CA LEU A 699 11.36 -11.03 -3.13
C LEU A 699 10.60 -12.35 -2.90
N LEU A 700 11.29 -13.50 -2.99
CA LEU A 700 10.69 -14.81 -2.72
C LEU A 700 10.22 -14.92 -1.26
N LEU A 701 11.02 -14.44 -0.30
CA LEU A 701 10.62 -14.36 1.11
C LEU A 701 9.37 -13.47 1.31
N ASN A 702 9.22 -12.41 0.51
CA ASN A 702 8.03 -11.56 0.47
C ASN A 702 6.88 -12.12 -0.40
N LYS A 703 6.93 -13.42 -0.73
CA LYS A 703 5.91 -14.20 -1.45
C LYS A 703 5.66 -13.75 -2.89
N TYR A 704 6.64 -13.12 -3.55
CA TYR A 704 6.54 -12.82 -4.98
C TYR A 704 6.63 -14.11 -5.80
N PRO A 705 5.68 -14.36 -6.72
CA PRO A 705 5.78 -15.49 -7.64
C PRO A 705 7.02 -15.38 -8.51
N ASN A 706 7.77 -16.47 -8.64
CA ASN A 706 9.04 -16.48 -9.38
C ASN A 706 8.87 -15.99 -10.83
N LYS A 707 7.78 -16.40 -11.50
CA LYS A 707 7.43 -15.95 -12.86
C LYS A 707 7.31 -14.42 -12.96
N ILE A 708 6.80 -13.76 -11.94
CA ILE A 708 6.69 -12.29 -11.92
C ILE A 708 8.06 -11.67 -11.71
N ILE A 709 8.91 -12.24 -10.85
CA ILE A 709 10.27 -11.76 -10.63
C ILE A 709 11.04 -11.80 -11.96
N GLU A 710 11.06 -12.95 -12.64
CA GLU A 710 11.74 -13.11 -13.93
C GLU A 710 11.18 -12.19 -15.00
N GLN A 711 9.85 -12.08 -15.10
CA GLN A 711 9.23 -11.18 -16.06
C GLN A 711 9.67 -9.74 -15.84
N GLN A 712 9.72 -9.27 -14.59
CA GLN A 712 10.13 -7.90 -14.30
C GLN A 712 11.64 -7.69 -14.46
N PHE A 713 12.46 -8.70 -14.17
CA PHE A 713 13.89 -8.66 -14.44
C PHE A 713 14.16 -8.55 -15.94
N ASN A 714 13.49 -9.37 -16.76
CA ASN A 714 13.57 -9.28 -18.22
C ASN A 714 13.05 -7.94 -18.75
N ASN A 715 11.98 -7.39 -18.16
CA ASN A 715 11.48 -6.06 -18.55
C ASN A 715 12.52 -4.95 -18.34
N VAL A 716 13.40 -5.05 -17.33
CA VAL A 716 14.51 -4.10 -17.17
C VAL A 716 15.46 -4.22 -18.34
N LEU A 717 15.86 -5.43 -18.73
CA LEU A 717 16.76 -5.68 -19.86
C LEU A 717 16.16 -5.19 -21.18
N LEU A 718 14.90 -5.55 -21.45
CA LEU A 718 14.16 -5.13 -22.64
C LEU A 718 14.01 -3.61 -22.73
N LYS A 719 13.83 -2.90 -21.60
CA LYS A 719 13.75 -1.43 -21.59
C LYS A 719 15.00 -0.77 -22.19
N PHE A 720 16.16 -1.41 -22.08
CA PHE A 720 17.42 -0.89 -22.62
C PHE A 720 17.91 -1.67 -23.85
N ASN A 721 16.99 -2.38 -24.54
CA ASN A 721 17.26 -3.17 -25.74
C ASN A 721 18.39 -4.19 -25.53
N ILE A 722 18.39 -4.86 -24.38
CA ILE A 722 19.33 -5.92 -24.04
C ILE A 722 18.66 -7.27 -24.32
N ASN A 723 18.91 -7.81 -25.51
CA ASN A 723 18.29 -9.06 -25.98
C ASN A 723 19.18 -10.30 -25.77
N GLN A 724 20.38 -10.12 -25.19
CA GLN A 724 21.34 -11.19 -24.93
C GLN A 724 21.64 -11.29 -23.42
N PRO A 725 22.05 -12.47 -22.93
CA PRO A 725 22.44 -12.63 -21.53
C PRO A 725 23.61 -11.69 -21.19
N LEU A 726 23.57 -11.15 -19.98
CA LEU A 726 24.67 -10.35 -19.46
C LEU A 726 25.83 -11.27 -19.10
N THR A 727 27.02 -10.87 -19.51
CA THR A 727 28.28 -11.53 -19.23
C THR A 727 29.28 -10.50 -18.74
N ILE A 728 30.38 -10.95 -18.16
CA ILE A 728 31.46 -10.06 -17.72
C ILE A 728 31.99 -9.16 -18.85
N ASN A 729 32.00 -9.68 -20.09
CA ASN A 729 32.52 -8.96 -21.26
C ASN A 729 31.56 -7.91 -21.82
N ASN A 730 30.25 -8.03 -21.58
CA ASN A 730 29.25 -7.11 -22.16
C ASN A 730 28.59 -6.19 -21.12
N TYR A 731 28.81 -6.44 -19.83
CA TYR A 731 28.16 -5.73 -18.74
C TYR A 731 28.41 -4.22 -18.78
N ASP A 732 29.67 -3.79 -18.90
CA ASP A 732 30.04 -2.37 -18.86
C ASP A 732 29.41 -1.58 -20.01
N LYS A 733 29.40 -2.15 -21.21
CA LYS A 733 28.73 -1.58 -22.39
C LYS A 733 27.24 -1.34 -22.12
N TYR A 734 26.56 -2.30 -21.50
CA TYR A 734 25.13 -2.17 -21.22
C TYR A 734 24.85 -1.27 -20.02
N ARG A 735 25.71 -1.28 -19.00
CA ARG A 735 25.66 -0.35 -17.88
C ARG A 735 25.76 1.08 -18.36
N GLN A 736 26.68 1.36 -19.29
CA GLN A 736 26.82 2.69 -19.88
C GLN A 736 25.53 3.15 -20.57
N LYS A 737 24.86 2.27 -21.33
CA LYS A 737 23.53 2.59 -21.91
C LYS A 737 22.48 2.99 -20.88
N VAL A 738 22.54 2.42 -19.67
CA VAL A 738 21.63 2.79 -18.57
C VAL A 738 22.00 4.16 -17.98
N PHE A 739 23.28 4.51 -17.94
CA PHE A 739 23.78 5.83 -17.51
C PHE A 739 23.45 6.94 -18.51
N ASP A 740 23.52 6.63 -19.80
CA ASP A 740 23.25 7.56 -20.90
C ASP A 740 21.74 7.82 -21.07
N SER A 741 20.90 6.94 -20.53
CA SER A 741 19.45 7.12 -20.58
C SER A 741 19.07 8.42 -19.86
N PRO A 742 18.37 9.35 -20.54
CA PRO A 742 18.03 10.63 -19.96
C PRO A 742 17.18 10.43 -18.70
N TYR A 743 17.40 11.30 -17.71
CA TYR A 743 16.41 11.47 -16.66
C TYR A 743 15.08 11.75 -17.35
N LYS A 744 14.03 11.01 -16.98
CA LYS A 744 12.69 11.36 -17.40
C LYS A 744 12.36 12.65 -16.67
N GLU A 745 12.78 13.79 -17.21
CA GLU A 745 12.29 15.09 -16.77
C GLU A 745 10.77 14.97 -16.82
N SER A 746 10.12 15.21 -15.69
CA SER A 746 8.70 15.47 -15.73
C SER A 746 8.56 16.71 -16.60
N THR A 747 8.19 16.51 -17.86
CA THR A 747 7.78 17.60 -18.75
C THR A 747 6.88 18.50 -17.92
N GLU A 748 7.28 19.77 -17.75
CA GLU A 748 6.49 20.76 -17.02
C GLU A 748 5.09 20.72 -17.62
N ILE A 749 4.13 20.27 -16.81
CA ILE A 749 2.75 20.21 -17.28
C ILE A 749 2.29 21.66 -17.36
N ASP A 750 2.15 22.17 -18.58
CA ASP A 750 1.55 23.46 -18.83
C ASP A 750 0.07 23.40 -18.41
N TYR A 751 -0.23 23.82 -17.18
CA TYR A 751 -1.58 23.81 -16.62
C TYR A 751 -2.53 24.80 -17.33
N ASP A 752 -2.02 25.66 -18.21
CA ASP A 752 -2.85 26.48 -19.08
C ASP A 752 -3.24 25.74 -20.37
N LYS A 753 -2.44 24.76 -20.80
CA LYS A 753 -2.73 23.86 -21.94
C LYS A 753 -3.18 22.46 -21.55
N VAL A 754 -3.20 22.11 -20.27
CA VAL A 754 -3.52 20.76 -19.81
C VAL A 754 -4.65 20.78 -18.79
N LEU A 755 -5.75 20.10 -19.12
CA LEU A 755 -6.92 19.96 -18.26
C LEU A 755 -6.97 18.56 -17.65
N PHE A 756 -6.65 18.43 -16.36
CA PHE A 756 -6.82 17.15 -15.66
C PHE A 756 -8.29 16.87 -15.32
N ILE A 757 -8.78 15.73 -15.78
CA ILE A 757 -10.16 15.28 -15.60
C ILE A 757 -10.13 13.96 -14.84
N TYR A 758 -10.90 13.87 -13.75
CA TYR A 758 -10.92 12.69 -12.90
C TYR A 758 -12.32 12.10 -12.86
N PHE A 759 -12.45 10.86 -13.31
CA PHE A 759 -13.67 10.07 -13.19
C PHE A 759 -13.45 8.89 -12.24
N THR A 760 -14.52 8.51 -11.53
CA THR A 760 -14.58 7.26 -10.76
C THR A 760 -14.78 6.05 -11.68
N TYR A 761 -14.41 4.86 -11.21
CA TYR A 761 -14.29 3.64 -12.02
C TYR A 761 -15.54 3.33 -12.88
N CYS A 762 -15.31 3.07 -14.17
CA CYS A 762 -16.27 2.50 -15.10
C CYS A 762 -15.83 1.09 -15.52
N SER A 763 -16.75 0.16 -15.75
CA SER A 763 -16.44 -1.23 -16.14
C SER A 763 -15.58 -1.34 -17.42
N SER A 764 -15.67 -0.35 -18.31
CA SER A 764 -14.99 -0.28 -19.62
C SER A 764 -13.97 0.87 -19.75
N MET A 765 -13.15 1.11 -18.72
CA MET A 765 -12.08 2.15 -18.74
C MET A 765 -11.01 1.97 -19.83
N LYS A 766 -10.98 0.84 -20.56
CA LYS A 766 -10.08 0.65 -21.71
C LYS A 766 -10.54 1.46 -22.94
N MET A 767 -11.85 1.65 -23.10
CA MET A 767 -12.44 2.34 -24.26
C MET A 767 -12.83 3.79 -23.96
N PHE A 768 -13.07 4.12 -22.68
CA PHE A 768 -13.50 5.46 -22.28
C PHE A 768 -12.52 6.58 -22.70
N PRO A 769 -11.19 6.45 -22.52
CA PRO A 769 -10.28 7.52 -22.91
C PRO A 769 -10.37 7.87 -24.39
N LEU A 770 -10.41 6.85 -25.26
CA LEU A 770 -10.54 7.05 -26.69
C LEU A 770 -11.86 7.77 -27.03
N LYS A 771 -13.00 7.26 -26.53
CA LYS A 771 -14.31 7.86 -26.80
C LYS A 771 -14.45 9.28 -26.24
N PHE A 772 -13.89 9.54 -25.06
CA PHE A 772 -13.86 10.87 -24.46
C PHE A 772 -13.05 11.85 -25.32
N HIS A 773 -11.86 11.44 -25.78
CA HIS A 773 -11.05 12.28 -26.64
C HIS A 773 -11.72 12.54 -28.00
N THR A 774 -12.39 11.55 -28.58
CA THR A 774 -13.23 11.75 -29.78
C THR A 774 -14.33 12.77 -29.53
N LEU A 775 -15.04 12.66 -28.40
CA LEU A 775 -16.08 13.61 -28.01
C LEU A 775 -15.52 15.02 -27.80
N TRP A 776 -14.37 15.12 -27.13
CA TRP A 776 -13.68 16.38 -26.90
C TRP A 776 -13.28 17.05 -28.22
N SER A 777 -12.65 16.31 -29.14
CA SER A 777 -12.26 16.82 -30.45
C SER A 777 -13.47 17.24 -31.29
N LYS A 778 -14.59 16.49 -31.22
CA LYS A 778 -15.84 16.84 -31.91
C LYS A 778 -16.39 18.22 -31.49
N TYR A 779 -16.37 18.53 -30.20
CA TYR A 779 -16.98 19.76 -29.69
C TYR A 779 -16.00 20.94 -29.52
N PHE A 780 -14.73 20.64 -29.28
CA PHE A 780 -13.73 21.65 -28.94
C PHE A 780 -12.54 21.69 -29.89
N GLY A 781 -12.47 20.81 -30.91
CA GLY A 781 -11.35 20.78 -31.86
C GLY A 781 -11.19 22.06 -32.69
N GLU A 782 -12.31 22.75 -32.97
CA GLU A 782 -12.35 24.03 -33.69
C GLU A 782 -12.68 25.22 -32.76
N SER A 783 -12.68 24.99 -31.44
CA SER A 783 -13.01 25.99 -30.42
C SER A 783 -11.79 26.81 -29.99
N PRO A 784 -11.95 28.02 -29.40
CA PRO A 784 -10.85 28.80 -28.81
C PRO A 784 -10.08 28.12 -27.66
N ILE A 785 -10.53 26.93 -27.22
CA ILE A 785 -9.84 26.10 -26.22
C ILE A 785 -9.25 24.82 -26.83
N ASN A 786 -9.12 24.70 -28.16
CA ASN A 786 -8.59 23.52 -28.85
C ASN A 786 -7.14 23.15 -28.47
N GLU A 787 -6.35 24.14 -28.08
CA GLU A 787 -5.01 24.02 -27.51
C GLU A 787 -4.99 23.34 -26.12
N ILE A 788 -6.14 23.20 -25.47
CA ILE A 788 -6.26 22.52 -24.18
C ILE A 788 -6.37 21.01 -24.40
N MET A 789 -5.37 20.28 -23.93
CA MET A 789 -5.33 18.84 -23.91
C MET A 789 -5.98 18.30 -22.62
N PRO A 790 -7.12 17.62 -22.68
CA PRO A 790 -7.69 16.96 -21.51
C PRO A 790 -6.87 15.71 -21.18
N ILE A 791 -6.38 15.58 -19.94
CA ILE A 791 -5.73 14.36 -19.47
C ILE A 791 -6.66 13.65 -18.48
N LEU A 792 -7.09 12.45 -18.86
CA LEU A 792 -7.95 11.61 -18.03
C LEU A 792 -7.13 10.92 -16.94
N GLY A 793 -7.28 11.40 -15.71
CA GLY A 793 -6.77 10.75 -14.52
C GLY A 793 -7.78 9.74 -13.98
N THR A 794 -7.35 8.50 -13.76
CA THR A 794 -8.18 7.54 -13.02
C THR A 794 -8.05 7.83 -11.52
N ARG A 795 -9.16 8.11 -10.83
CA ARG A 795 -9.17 8.08 -9.37
C ARG A 795 -9.07 6.62 -8.95
N ASN A 796 -7.84 6.14 -8.81
CA ASN A 796 -7.57 4.83 -8.24
C ASN A 796 -8.28 4.78 -6.87
N VAL A 797 -9.27 3.92 -6.74
CA VAL A 797 -10.26 3.93 -5.64
C VAL A 797 -9.61 3.73 -4.26
N LYS A 798 -8.31 3.42 -4.20
CA LYS A 798 -7.54 3.33 -2.96
C LYS A 798 -7.30 4.67 -2.27
N ASN A 799 -7.32 5.80 -2.99
CA ASN A 799 -7.15 7.12 -2.35
C ASN A 799 -8.44 7.66 -1.71
N LEU A 800 -9.60 7.07 -2.02
CA LEU A 800 -10.89 7.45 -1.42
C LEU A 800 -11.20 6.73 -0.10
N GLN A 801 -10.32 5.85 0.38
CA GLN A 801 -10.44 5.25 1.72
C GLN A 801 -9.97 6.19 2.85
N ARG A 802 -9.52 7.41 2.53
CA ARG A 802 -8.97 8.38 3.49
C ARG A 802 -9.60 9.78 3.41
N ARG A 803 -10.80 9.92 2.88
CA ARG A 803 -11.62 11.11 3.13
C ARG A 803 -12.85 10.74 3.92
#